data_AF-A0A6P6KDC5-F1
#
_entry.id   AF-A0A6P6KDC5-F1
#
_cell.length_a   1.000
_cell.length_b   1.000
_cell.length_c   1.000
_cell.angle_alpha   90.00
_cell.angle_beta   90.00
_cell.angle_gamma   90.00
#
_symmetry.space_group_name_H-M   'P 1'
#
loop_
_entity.id
_entity.type
_entity.pdbx_description
1 polymer ?
#
loop_
_entity_poly.entity_id
_entity_poly.type
_entity_poly.pdbx_seq_one_letter_code
_entity_poly.pdbx_strand_id
1 'polypeptide(L)'
;MEGQYVTIHGLNITHSPLGAPSMSIDKLFPALLECFGIILCGYVAGLSDIISVGQVKGLGSFVSCFALPALLFKNMVQLQFEHVVWSFLWSILIAKVCVFLLVCVLTLLVANPESKYSKAGLFAIFATQSNDFALGYPIVDALYRSSHPEYMQYIYLVAPVSLMLLNPVGFALCEIQRWRHTNDSNYSKLHVIFTVILQVLKNPIVFMVIVGILSHFLFGGHVPVLLGEFVDGLANSFGGAALFYLGLNMVGQMGKLTCSTGVSLILLITAKLLVMPLLCKDMVELLDAGNSSSVNHSSLSDYAFLYGVFPTAPSVAIYAVHYNMELEVVTSGMVISTFLSAPIMYVSAWLLTIPWMEATSLLTELQDVSFNISIVSLIALGWTLAVMLLSKKFRRLPHMFATNLFLAQLLACVSMMLWKIFLKQGNTFGQILTFTLLYGSLYSTFMWTGLLAFALTLLGRNENLKVKPIFFIIFGWGVPFLIVGGLLMVGQRMSDNLDSAFFYGKGQIVCTVVVLGCSIMLGGLSLMGLSRGAQEEQNYQALDQNSMTGTTEDERQPQTENQHSSELEQTYSSLNTDVCCSEPMPDMIVGHLNDTPVPSAEVFLREASSSTRVQEERQIARHVLLCLLLIVSMLAVCSLHIQFE
;
A
#
# COMPACT_ATOMS: atom_id res chain seq x y z
N MET A 1 -5.13 -39.84 32.70
CA MET A 1 -4.43 -39.07 31.66
C MET A 1 -4.89 -37.65 31.83
N GLU A 2 -4.11 -36.84 32.56
CA GLU A 2 -4.42 -35.44 32.84
C GLU A 2 -4.34 -34.66 31.53
N GLY A 3 -5.45 -34.04 31.12
CA GLY A 3 -5.47 -33.16 29.96
C GLY A 3 -4.62 -31.91 30.25
N GLN A 4 -3.65 -31.63 29.37
CA GLN A 4 -2.90 -30.39 29.41
C GLN A 4 -3.84 -29.26 28.96
N TYR A 5 -4.29 -28.45 29.91
CA TYR A 5 -5.04 -27.23 29.64
C TYR A 5 -4.05 -26.14 29.22
N VAL A 6 -4.19 -25.60 28.01
CA VAL A 6 -3.51 -24.36 27.62
C VAL A 6 -4.58 -23.27 27.51
N THR A 7 -4.58 -22.34 28.46
CA THR A 7 -5.49 -21.20 28.48
C THR A 7 -4.90 -20.07 27.65
N ILE A 8 -5.38 -19.92 26.42
CA ILE A 8 -5.22 -18.68 25.66
C ILE A 8 -6.57 -17.94 25.79
N HIS A 9 -6.54 -16.69 26.27
CA HIS A 9 -7.73 -15.83 26.53
C HIS A 9 -8.75 -16.29 27.59
N GLY A 10 -8.43 -17.29 28.43
CA GLY A 10 -9.41 -17.82 29.40
C GLY A 10 -10.52 -18.66 28.75
N LEU A 11 -10.39 -18.98 27.47
CA LEU A 11 -11.17 -20.00 26.79
C LEU A 11 -10.42 -21.34 26.92
N ASN A 12 -11.12 -22.37 27.39
CA ASN A 12 -10.62 -23.75 27.40
C ASN A 12 -10.60 -24.25 25.95
N ILE A 13 -9.44 -24.20 25.29
CA ILE A 13 -9.28 -24.73 23.94
C ILE A 13 -9.07 -26.25 24.04
N THR A 14 -10.15 -26.99 24.28
CA THR A 14 -10.20 -28.43 23.97
C THR A 14 -10.78 -28.57 22.58
N HIS A 15 -9.94 -28.61 21.54
CA HIS A 15 -10.43 -28.84 20.19
C HIS A 15 -9.58 -29.92 19.51
N SER A 16 -10.08 -31.16 19.57
CA SER A 16 -9.86 -32.10 18.47
C SER A 16 -10.65 -31.53 17.27
N PRO A 17 -10.02 -31.16 16.15
CA PRO A 17 -10.77 -30.62 15.01
C PRO A 17 -11.68 -31.70 14.42
N LEU A 18 -12.98 -31.40 14.34
CA LEU A 18 -14.03 -32.29 13.79
C LEU A 18 -14.07 -32.31 12.25
N GLY A 19 -13.10 -31.69 11.56
CA GLY A 19 -13.08 -31.60 10.09
C GLY A 19 -11.72 -31.21 9.51
N ALA A 20 -11.57 -31.42 8.20
CA ALA A 20 -10.39 -31.01 7.44
C ALA A 20 -10.29 -29.46 7.38
N PRO A 21 -9.08 -28.90 7.31
CA PRO A 21 -8.89 -27.45 7.21
C PRO A 21 -9.62 -26.89 5.98
N SER A 22 -10.30 -25.76 6.15
CA SER A 22 -11.03 -25.07 5.09
C SER A 22 -10.12 -24.52 3.98
N MET A 23 -8.81 -24.37 4.26
CA MET A 23 -7.83 -23.73 3.38
C MET A 23 -6.53 -24.55 3.24
N SER A 24 -5.97 -24.57 2.01
CA SER A 24 -4.69 -25.22 1.69
C SER A 24 -3.51 -24.24 1.78
N ILE A 25 -3.05 -23.92 3.00
CA ILE A 25 -1.94 -22.97 3.22
C ILE A 25 -0.64 -23.39 2.51
N ASP A 26 -0.37 -24.68 2.39
CA ASP A 26 0.85 -25.20 1.72
C ASP A 26 0.94 -24.77 0.24
N LYS A 27 -0.19 -24.46 -0.38
CA LYS A 27 -0.27 -23.99 -1.78
C LYS A 27 -0.18 -22.47 -1.91
N LEU A 28 -0.38 -21.73 -0.82
CA LEU A 28 -0.36 -20.26 -0.82
C LEU A 28 1.03 -19.71 -1.13
N PHE A 29 2.08 -20.25 -0.49
CA PHE A 29 3.44 -19.78 -0.72
C PHE A 29 3.90 -19.99 -2.17
N PRO A 30 3.72 -21.18 -2.80
CA PRO A 30 3.95 -21.35 -4.23
C PRO A 30 3.18 -20.36 -5.12
N ALA A 31 1.90 -20.11 -4.84
CA ALA A 31 1.09 -19.17 -5.63
C ALA A 31 1.56 -17.72 -5.49
N LEU A 32 1.94 -17.31 -4.28
CA LEU A 32 2.59 -16.02 -4.03
C LEU A 32 3.91 -15.91 -4.79
N LEU A 33 4.74 -16.96 -4.73
CA LEU A 33 6.02 -16.98 -5.44
C LEU A 33 5.85 -16.90 -6.96
N GLU A 34 4.85 -17.59 -7.51
CA GLU A 34 4.48 -17.49 -8.94
C GLU A 34 4.06 -16.06 -9.29
N CYS A 35 3.10 -15.50 -8.55
CA CYS A 35 2.57 -14.17 -8.82
C CYS A 35 3.65 -13.08 -8.73
N PHE A 36 4.37 -13.04 -7.61
CA PHE A 36 5.40 -12.03 -7.37
C PHE A 36 6.67 -12.29 -8.17
N GLY A 37 6.96 -13.54 -8.53
CA GLY A 37 8.04 -13.90 -9.45
C GLY A 37 7.80 -13.32 -10.84
N ILE A 38 6.58 -13.45 -11.39
CA ILE A 38 6.23 -12.87 -12.69
C ILE A 38 6.26 -11.32 -12.64
N ILE A 39 5.76 -10.72 -11.56
CA ILE A 39 5.86 -9.27 -11.34
C ILE A 39 7.33 -8.82 -11.32
N LEU A 40 8.20 -9.55 -10.61
CA LEU A 40 9.62 -9.25 -10.54
C LEU A 40 10.29 -9.34 -11.92
N CYS A 41 9.96 -10.36 -12.72
CA CYS A 41 10.42 -10.47 -14.11
C CYS A 41 10.01 -9.24 -14.93
N GLY A 42 8.76 -8.79 -14.82
CA GLY A 42 8.29 -7.57 -15.49
C GLY A 42 9.02 -6.31 -15.04
N TYR A 43 9.26 -6.18 -13.73
CA TYR A 43 10.02 -5.07 -13.17
C TYR A 43 11.47 -5.04 -13.67
N VAL A 44 12.16 -6.19 -13.68
CA VAL A 44 13.54 -6.31 -14.19
C VAL A 44 13.61 -6.04 -15.70
N ALA A 45 12.61 -6.48 -16.47
CA ALA A 45 12.54 -6.22 -17.91
C ALA A 45 12.38 -4.72 -18.20
N GLY A 46 11.56 -4.02 -17.41
CA GLY A 46 11.41 -2.57 -17.54
C GLY A 46 12.62 -1.79 -17.01
N LEU A 47 13.28 -2.27 -15.95
CA LEU A 47 14.53 -1.67 -15.46
C LEU A 47 15.69 -1.80 -16.45
N SER A 48 15.79 -2.94 -17.12
CA SER A 48 16.83 -3.22 -18.11
C SER A 48 16.53 -2.60 -19.49
N ASP A 49 15.41 -1.88 -19.62
CA ASP A 49 14.89 -1.32 -20.88
C ASP A 49 14.77 -2.36 -22.02
N ILE A 50 14.58 -3.65 -21.66
CA ILE A 50 14.30 -4.72 -22.63
C ILE A 50 12.94 -4.46 -23.30
N ILE A 51 12.01 -3.86 -22.54
CA ILE A 51 10.70 -3.45 -22.99
C ILE A 51 10.58 -1.94 -22.79
N SER A 52 10.62 -1.21 -23.89
CA SER A 52 10.47 0.24 -23.93
C SER A 52 9.10 0.69 -23.42
N VAL A 53 9.02 1.94 -22.95
CA VAL A 53 7.77 2.56 -22.43
C VAL A 53 6.61 2.47 -23.44
N GLY A 54 6.89 2.62 -24.74
CA GLY A 54 5.87 2.46 -25.79
C GLY A 54 5.31 1.04 -25.88
N GLN A 55 6.17 0.03 -25.73
CA GLN A 55 5.76 -1.39 -25.71
C GLN A 55 4.95 -1.73 -24.45
N VAL A 56 5.27 -1.12 -23.30
CA VAL A 56 4.46 -1.26 -22.06
C VAL A 56 3.02 -0.85 -22.32
N LYS A 57 2.78 0.29 -23.00
CA LYS A 57 1.43 0.75 -23.36
C LYS A 57 0.71 -0.22 -24.29
N GLY A 58 1.42 -0.81 -25.24
CA GLY A 58 0.91 -1.85 -26.14
C GLY A 58 0.45 -3.10 -25.39
N LEU A 59 1.31 -3.63 -24.51
CA LEU A 59 0.99 -4.77 -23.65
C LEU A 59 -0.21 -4.46 -22.73
N GLY A 60 -0.24 -3.27 -22.14
CA GLY A 60 -1.38 -2.83 -21.32
C GLY A 60 -2.69 -2.83 -22.09
N SER A 61 -2.67 -2.32 -23.33
CA SER A 61 -3.85 -2.32 -24.22
C SER A 61 -4.29 -3.74 -24.57
N PHE A 62 -3.35 -4.65 -24.84
CA PHE A 62 -3.67 -6.07 -25.05
C PHE A 62 -4.37 -6.68 -23.82
N VAL A 63 -3.79 -6.49 -22.63
CA VAL A 63 -4.33 -7.03 -21.38
C VAL A 63 -5.72 -6.47 -21.08
N SER A 64 -5.91 -5.14 -21.20
CA SER A 64 -7.16 -4.48 -20.81
C SER A 64 -8.28 -4.58 -21.84
N CYS A 65 -7.96 -4.64 -23.15
CA CYS A 65 -8.96 -4.59 -24.21
C CYS A 65 -9.27 -5.96 -24.82
N PHE A 66 -8.39 -6.96 -24.69
CA PHE A 66 -8.56 -8.27 -25.31
C PHE A 66 -8.56 -9.41 -24.29
N ALA A 67 -7.47 -9.58 -23.53
CA ALA A 67 -7.30 -10.74 -22.65
C ALA A 67 -8.28 -10.73 -21.45
N LEU A 68 -8.35 -9.62 -20.71
CA LEU A 68 -9.27 -9.48 -19.58
C LEU A 68 -10.74 -9.55 -20.01
N PRO A 69 -11.19 -8.82 -21.05
CA PRO A 69 -12.59 -8.89 -21.46
C PRO A 69 -13.00 -10.29 -21.95
N ALA A 70 -12.10 -11.04 -22.62
CA ALA A 70 -12.34 -12.45 -22.99
C ALA A 70 -12.46 -13.36 -21.75
N LEU A 71 -11.57 -13.18 -20.76
CA LEU A 71 -11.65 -13.91 -19.49
C LEU A 71 -12.98 -13.66 -18.77
N LEU A 72 -13.42 -12.40 -18.70
CA LEU A 72 -14.69 -12.04 -18.07
C LEU A 72 -15.89 -12.59 -18.82
N PHE A 73 -15.90 -12.47 -20.14
CA PHE A 73 -16.94 -13.05 -20.98
C PHE A 73 -17.08 -14.56 -20.72
N LYS A 74 -15.97 -15.31 -20.78
CA LYS A 74 -15.95 -16.76 -20.52
C LYS A 74 -16.56 -17.10 -19.16
N ASN A 75 -16.05 -16.47 -18.10
CA ASN A 75 -16.48 -16.78 -16.73
C ASN A 75 -17.93 -16.32 -16.45
N MET A 76 -18.41 -15.24 -17.08
CA MET A 76 -19.81 -14.83 -16.98
C MET A 76 -20.76 -15.78 -17.72
N VAL A 77 -20.34 -16.30 -18.88
CA VAL A 77 -21.13 -17.32 -19.59
C VAL A 77 -21.22 -18.60 -18.78
N GLN A 78 -20.13 -19.03 -18.17
CA GLN A 78 -20.07 -20.30 -17.42
C GLN A 78 -20.54 -20.19 -15.96
N LEU A 79 -20.97 -19.00 -15.51
CA LEU A 79 -21.32 -18.75 -14.13
C LEU A 79 -22.56 -19.55 -13.70
N GLN A 80 -22.50 -20.22 -12.55
CA GLN A 80 -23.63 -20.99 -12.01
C GLN A 80 -24.44 -20.15 -11.02
N PHE A 81 -25.34 -19.31 -11.53
CA PHE A 81 -26.14 -18.38 -10.71
C PHE A 81 -26.96 -19.06 -9.60
N GLU A 82 -27.36 -20.32 -9.79
CA GLU A 82 -28.13 -21.09 -8.80
C GLU A 82 -27.36 -21.35 -7.50
N HIS A 83 -26.03 -21.42 -7.56
CA HIS A 83 -25.16 -21.71 -6.41
C HIS A 83 -24.51 -20.46 -5.80
N VAL A 84 -24.94 -19.27 -6.22
CA VAL A 84 -24.40 -18.00 -5.72
C VAL A 84 -25.03 -17.65 -4.37
N VAL A 85 -24.20 -17.54 -3.34
CA VAL A 85 -24.61 -17.00 -2.03
C VAL A 85 -24.70 -15.48 -2.12
N TRP A 86 -25.91 -14.97 -2.36
CA TRP A 86 -26.16 -13.53 -2.51
C TRP A 86 -25.83 -12.72 -1.24
N SER A 87 -25.99 -13.33 -0.06
CA SER A 87 -25.61 -12.73 1.23
C SER A 87 -24.14 -12.28 1.22
N PHE A 88 -23.24 -13.14 0.71
CA PHE A 88 -21.82 -12.82 0.55
C PHE A 88 -21.60 -11.65 -0.41
N LEU A 89 -22.25 -11.65 -1.58
CA LEU A 89 -22.11 -10.56 -2.56
C LEU A 89 -22.53 -9.21 -1.98
N TRP A 90 -23.68 -9.15 -1.31
CA TRP A 90 -24.17 -7.93 -0.68
C TRP A 90 -23.26 -7.48 0.46
N SER A 91 -22.74 -8.41 1.25
CA SER A 91 -21.79 -8.12 2.33
C SER A 91 -20.53 -7.44 1.83
N ILE A 92 -19.90 -8.00 0.80
CA ILE A 92 -18.71 -7.40 0.19
C ILE A 92 -19.04 -6.05 -0.44
N LEU A 93 -20.17 -5.94 -1.13
CA LEU A 93 -20.58 -4.67 -1.74
C LEU A 93 -20.80 -3.58 -0.69
N ILE A 94 -21.50 -3.88 0.40
CA ILE A 94 -21.75 -2.94 1.50
C ILE A 94 -20.43 -2.55 2.16
N ALA A 95 -19.54 -3.51 2.43
CA ALA A 95 -18.21 -3.23 2.96
C ALA A 95 -17.43 -2.25 2.07
N LYS A 96 -17.44 -2.48 0.74
CA LYS A 96 -16.79 -1.57 -0.22
C LYS A 96 -17.47 -0.20 -0.26
N VAL A 97 -18.80 -0.11 -0.20
CA VAL A 97 -19.52 1.18 -0.11
C VAL A 97 -19.11 1.93 1.15
N CYS A 98 -19.05 1.25 2.30
CA CYS A 98 -18.62 1.85 3.56
C CYS A 98 -17.20 2.40 3.48
N VAL A 99 -16.23 1.63 2.96
CA VAL A 99 -14.85 2.11 2.77
C VAL A 99 -14.80 3.26 1.75
N PHE A 100 -15.55 3.17 0.65
CA PHE A 100 -15.63 4.22 -0.36
C PHE A 100 -16.09 5.53 0.25
N LEU A 101 -17.20 5.51 0.98
CA LEU A 101 -17.77 6.69 1.63
C LEU A 101 -16.84 7.22 2.72
N LEU A 102 -16.24 6.35 3.53
CA LEU A 102 -15.29 6.75 4.57
C LEU A 102 -14.11 7.52 3.97
N VAL A 103 -13.46 6.96 2.96
CA VAL A 103 -12.30 7.59 2.30
C VAL A 103 -12.71 8.84 1.55
N CYS A 104 -13.85 8.82 0.84
CA CYS A 104 -14.38 9.97 0.11
C CYS A 104 -14.66 11.14 1.06
N VAL A 105 -15.43 10.92 2.12
CA VAL A 105 -15.78 11.96 3.11
C VAL A 105 -14.54 12.49 3.82
N LEU A 106 -13.66 11.61 4.30
CA LEU A 106 -12.43 12.02 4.95
C LEU A 106 -11.57 12.87 4.02
N THR A 107 -11.46 12.48 2.75
CA THR A 107 -10.71 13.24 1.74
C THR A 107 -11.38 14.60 1.47
N LEU A 108 -12.70 14.68 1.39
CA LEU A 108 -13.41 15.96 1.21
C LEU A 108 -13.24 16.91 2.41
N LEU A 109 -13.08 16.37 3.62
CA LEU A 109 -12.89 17.15 4.85
C LEU A 109 -11.44 17.63 5.01
N VAL A 110 -10.47 16.85 4.56
CA VAL A 110 -9.03 17.11 4.81
C VAL A 110 -8.34 17.76 3.60
N ALA A 111 -8.75 17.43 2.37
CA ALA A 111 -8.08 17.90 1.17
C ALA A 111 -8.39 19.37 0.83
N ASN A 112 -7.46 19.99 0.11
CA ASN A 112 -7.57 21.38 -0.31
C ASN A 112 -8.83 21.65 -1.13
N PRO A 113 -9.49 22.82 -0.96
CA PRO A 113 -10.66 23.21 -1.72
C PRO A 113 -10.50 23.14 -3.25
N GLU A 114 -9.28 23.33 -3.75
CA GLU A 114 -8.95 23.36 -5.17
C GLU A 114 -8.82 21.98 -5.83
N SER A 115 -8.61 20.91 -5.06
CA SER A 115 -8.39 19.55 -5.60
C SER A 115 -9.18 18.47 -4.86
N LYS A 116 -10.05 18.85 -3.92
CA LYS A 116 -10.72 17.90 -3.01
C LYS A 116 -11.62 16.90 -3.72
N TYR A 117 -12.27 17.28 -4.82
CA TYR A 117 -13.23 16.39 -5.49
C TYR A 117 -12.52 15.28 -6.27
N SER A 118 -11.46 15.61 -7.02
CA SER A 118 -10.67 14.59 -7.71
C SER A 118 -9.95 13.66 -6.74
N LYS A 119 -9.35 14.21 -5.68
CA LYS A 119 -8.76 13.42 -4.59
C LYS A 119 -9.80 12.48 -3.99
N ALA A 120 -10.98 12.98 -3.61
CA ALA A 120 -12.02 12.16 -3.00
C ALA A 120 -12.51 11.03 -3.92
N GLY A 121 -12.67 11.32 -5.21
CA GLY A 121 -13.06 10.30 -6.20
C GLY A 121 -11.98 9.24 -6.41
N LEU A 122 -10.74 9.67 -6.73
CA LEU A 122 -9.64 8.74 -7.01
C LEU A 122 -9.19 7.95 -5.78
N PHE A 123 -9.14 8.57 -4.60
CA PHE A 123 -8.73 7.90 -3.37
C PHE A 123 -9.77 6.88 -2.89
N ALA A 124 -11.07 7.18 -3.06
CA ALA A 124 -12.12 6.22 -2.75
C ALA A 124 -12.11 5.02 -3.73
N ILE A 125 -11.86 5.26 -5.02
CA ILE A 125 -11.62 4.17 -5.99
C ILE A 125 -10.37 3.37 -5.60
N PHE A 126 -9.27 4.04 -5.24
CA PHE A 126 -8.03 3.40 -4.82
C PHE A 126 -8.25 2.42 -3.66
N ALA A 127 -9.03 2.82 -2.65
CA ALA A 127 -9.28 2.01 -1.47
C ALA A 127 -10.22 0.81 -1.71
N THR A 128 -10.99 0.80 -2.81
CA THR A 128 -12.06 -0.18 -3.04
C THR A 128 -11.88 -1.07 -4.28
N GLN A 129 -11.13 -0.59 -5.27
CA GLN A 129 -10.80 -1.33 -6.48
C GLN A 129 -9.59 -2.25 -6.24
N SER A 130 -9.85 -3.54 -6.11
CA SER A 130 -8.83 -4.57 -5.87
C SER A 130 -8.28 -5.15 -7.17
N ASN A 131 -7.04 -5.66 -7.13
CA ASN A 131 -6.46 -6.47 -8.20
C ASN A 131 -7.03 -7.89 -8.17
N ASP A 132 -8.34 -7.98 -8.42
CA ASP A 132 -9.14 -9.18 -8.24
C ASP A 132 -8.71 -10.33 -9.15
N PHE A 133 -8.41 -10.02 -10.42
CA PHE A 133 -8.17 -11.06 -11.43
C PHE A 133 -6.72 -11.50 -11.53
N ALA A 134 -5.75 -10.57 -11.56
CA ALA A 134 -4.36 -10.94 -11.80
C ALA A 134 -3.70 -11.51 -10.54
N LEU A 135 -4.01 -10.94 -9.36
CA LEU A 135 -3.51 -11.45 -8.08
C LEU A 135 -4.57 -12.26 -7.35
N GLY A 136 -5.77 -11.71 -7.14
CA GLY A 136 -6.79 -12.33 -6.31
C GLY A 136 -7.16 -13.74 -6.74
N TYR A 137 -7.42 -13.97 -8.03
CA TYR A 137 -7.87 -15.28 -8.53
C TYR A 137 -6.85 -16.42 -8.26
N PRO A 138 -5.56 -16.32 -8.65
CA PRO A 138 -4.56 -17.34 -8.32
C PRO A 138 -4.46 -17.67 -6.82
N ILE A 139 -4.64 -16.65 -5.96
CA ILE A 139 -4.57 -16.83 -4.50
C ILE A 139 -5.78 -17.60 -3.98
N VAL A 140 -6.99 -17.22 -4.42
CA VAL A 140 -8.21 -17.95 -4.04
C VAL A 140 -8.17 -19.37 -4.57
N ASP A 141 -7.71 -19.57 -5.81
CA ASP A 141 -7.55 -20.89 -6.39
C ASP A 141 -6.59 -21.75 -5.57
N ALA A 142 -5.43 -21.21 -5.17
CA ALA A 142 -4.47 -21.92 -4.34
C ALA A 142 -5.04 -22.35 -2.99
N LEU A 143 -5.83 -21.47 -2.35
CA LEU A 143 -6.37 -21.70 -1.01
C LEU A 143 -7.62 -22.59 -1.00
N TYR A 144 -8.55 -22.37 -1.92
CA TYR A 144 -9.91 -22.91 -1.85
C TYR A 144 -10.26 -23.90 -2.94
N ARG A 145 -9.48 -24.07 -4.02
CA ARG A 145 -9.87 -24.97 -5.12
C ARG A 145 -10.19 -26.41 -4.69
N SER A 146 -9.52 -26.93 -3.66
CA SER A 146 -9.76 -28.28 -3.15
C SER A 146 -10.92 -28.39 -2.16
N SER A 147 -11.30 -27.30 -1.49
CA SER A 147 -12.34 -27.28 -0.46
C SER A 147 -13.64 -26.64 -0.95
N HIS A 148 -13.54 -25.43 -1.53
CA HIS A 148 -14.64 -24.58 -2.00
C HIS A 148 -14.36 -24.02 -3.40
N PRO A 149 -14.34 -24.85 -4.46
CA PRO A 149 -14.09 -24.38 -5.83
C PRO A 149 -15.11 -23.34 -6.32
N GLU A 150 -16.29 -23.28 -5.71
CA GLU A 150 -17.29 -22.27 -5.98
C GLU A 150 -16.86 -20.85 -5.56
N TYR A 151 -15.86 -20.68 -4.69
CA TYR A 151 -15.46 -19.34 -4.21
C TYR A 151 -14.81 -18.48 -5.30
N MET A 152 -14.13 -19.12 -6.26
CA MET A 152 -13.49 -18.41 -7.37
C MET A 152 -14.51 -17.66 -8.24
N GLN A 153 -15.74 -18.15 -8.34
CA GLN A 153 -16.78 -17.53 -9.17
C GLN A 153 -17.22 -16.16 -8.62
N TYR A 154 -17.10 -15.94 -7.30
CA TYR A 154 -17.47 -14.68 -6.68
C TYR A 154 -16.56 -13.51 -7.10
N ILE A 155 -15.28 -13.78 -7.39
CA ILE A 155 -14.36 -12.73 -7.90
C ILE A 155 -14.92 -12.11 -9.18
N TYR A 156 -15.44 -12.93 -10.08
CA TYR A 156 -15.98 -12.50 -11.36
C TYR A 156 -17.32 -11.76 -11.23
N LEU A 157 -18.01 -11.89 -10.09
CA LEU A 157 -19.25 -11.17 -9.81
C LEU A 157 -18.98 -9.86 -9.04
N VAL A 158 -18.21 -9.93 -7.95
CA VAL A 158 -17.91 -8.80 -7.07
C VAL A 158 -17.16 -7.69 -7.81
N ALA A 159 -16.14 -8.04 -8.60
CA ALA A 159 -15.26 -7.04 -9.20
C ALA A 159 -15.97 -6.15 -10.25
N PRO A 160 -16.73 -6.69 -11.23
CA PRO A 160 -17.51 -5.86 -12.15
C PRO A 160 -18.65 -5.09 -11.48
N VAL A 161 -19.38 -5.71 -10.55
CA VAL A 161 -20.49 -5.04 -9.83
C VAL A 161 -19.96 -3.83 -9.04
N SER A 162 -18.85 -4.00 -8.33
CA SER A 162 -18.16 -2.92 -7.62
C SER A 162 -17.75 -1.80 -8.58
N LEU A 163 -17.20 -2.14 -9.75
CA LEU A 163 -16.79 -1.17 -10.76
C LEU A 163 -17.99 -0.42 -11.34
N MET A 164 -19.13 -1.08 -11.57
CA MET A 164 -20.35 -0.47 -12.11
C MET A 164 -21.05 0.45 -11.11
N LEU A 165 -20.93 0.19 -9.80
CA LEU A 165 -21.64 0.94 -8.77
C LEU A 165 -20.79 2.06 -8.15
N LEU A 166 -19.52 1.79 -7.81
CA LEU A 166 -18.68 2.74 -7.07
C LEU A 166 -17.91 3.70 -7.97
N ASN A 167 -17.31 3.20 -9.06
CA ASN A 167 -16.48 4.03 -9.93
C ASN A 167 -17.23 5.18 -10.62
N PRO A 168 -18.52 5.07 -11.01
CA PRO A 168 -19.26 6.22 -11.52
C PRO A 168 -19.27 7.39 -10.54
N VAL A 169 -19.40 7.14 -9.24
CA VAL A 169 -19.38 8.18 -8.21
C VAL A 169 -18.01 8.85 -8.17
N GLY A 170 -16.93 8.07 -8.22
CA GLY A 170 -15.57 8.61 -8.25
C GLY A 170 -15.27 9.42 -9.52
N PHE A 171 -15.71 8.93 -10.69
CA PHE A 171 -15.59 9.65 -11.96
C PHE A 171 -16.42 10.93 -11.98
N ALA A 172 -17.63 10.91 -11.42
CA ALA A 172 -18.44 12.11 -11.29
C ALA A 172 -17.72 13.19 -10.46
N LEU A 173 -17.06 12.82 -9.36
CA LEU A 173 -16.27 13.76 -8.56
C LEU A 173 -15.06 14.31 -9.33
N CYS A 174 -14.39 13.47 -10.14
CA CYS A 174 -13.28 13.91 -11.01
C CYS A 174 -13.76 14.87 -12.10
N GLU A 175 -14.92 14.60 -12.71
CA GLU A 175 -15.49 15.47 -13.74
C GLU A 175 -15.98 16.80 -13.15
N ILE A 176 -16.57 16.79 -11.94
CA ILE A 176 -16.90 18.01 -11.19
C ILE A 176 -15.65 18.85 -10.93
N GLN A 177 -14.53 18.21 -10.58
CA GLN A 177 -13.27 18.90 -10.36
C GLN A 177 -12.75 19.55 -11.65
N ARG A 178 -12.79 18.82 -12.76
CA ARG A 178 -12.37 19.30 -14.09
C ARG A 178 -13.22 20.48 -14.54
N TRP A 179 -14.54 20.40 -14.36
CA TRP A 179 -15.46 21.47 -14.67
C TRP A 179 -15.12 22.77 -13.91
N ARG A 180 -14.84 22.66 -12.60
CA ARG A 180 -14.48 23.82 -11.77
C ARG A 180 -13.21 24.53 -12.27
N HIS A 181 -12.26 23.80 -12.86
CA HIS A 181 -11.03 24.38 -13.41
C HIS A 181 -11.22 25.02 -14.80
N THR A 182 -12.23 24.62 -15.57
CA THR A 182 -12.37 25.03 -16.98
C THR A 182 -13.20 26.31 -17.16
N ASN A 183 -13.86 26.84 -16.11
CA ASN A 183 -14.64 28.09 -16.14
C ASN A 183 -15.72 28.21 -17.25
N ASP A 184 -16.13 27.10 -17.87
CA ASP A 184 -17.19 27.09 -18.89
C ASP A 184 -18.59 27.15 -18.24
N SER A 185 -19.28 28.27 -18.47
CA SER A 185 -20.60 28.57 -17.91
C SER A 185 -21.76 27.74 -18.50
N ASN A 186 -21.53 26.96 -19.57
CA ASN A 186 -22.57 26.21 -20.30
C ASN A 186 -22.63 24.70 -19.99
N TYR A 187 -22.03 24.26 -18.89
CA TYR A 187 -22.03 22.84 -18.50
C TYR A 187 -23.32 22.44 -17.78
N SER A 188 -24.13 21.56 -18.40
CA SER A 188 -25.34 21.03 -17.77
C SER A 188 -25.02 19.86 -16.83
N LYS A 189 -25.69 19.79 -15.67
CA LYS A 189 -25.58 18.63 -14.73
C LYS A 189 -25.92 17.30 -15.42
N LEU A 190 -26.82 17.35 -16.41
CA LEU A 190 -27.18 16.20 -17.24
C LEU A 190 -26.01 15.72 -18.11
N HIS A 191 -25.18 16.62 -18.61
CA HIS A 191 -23.99 16.26 -19.37
C HIS A 191 -22.99 15.48 -18.50
N VAL A 192 -22.78 15.89 -17.24
CA VAL A 192 -21.89 15.15 -16.31
C VAL A 192 -22.41 13.74 -16.05
N ILE A 193 -23.69 13.59 -15.70
CA ILE A 193 -24.31 12.27 -15.45
C ILE A 193 -24.24 11.40 -16.71
N PHE A 194 -24.59 11.95 -17.88
CA PHE A 194 -24.54 11.23 -19.14
C PHE A 194 -23.12 10.81 -19.51
N THR A 195 -22.13 11.70 -19.36
CA THR A 195 -20.72 11.40 -19.61
C THR A 195 -20.20 10.31 -18.70
N VAL A 196 -20.53 10.34 -17.41
CA VAL A 196 -20.12 9.32 -16.44
C VAL A 196 -20.73 7.95 -16.77
N ILE A 197 -22.04 7.89 -17.04
CA ILE A 197 -22.71 6.64 -17.43
C ILE A 197 -22.11 6.10 -18.73
N LEU A 198 -21.90 6.96 -19.72
CA LEU A 198 -21.33 6.58 -21.00
C LEU A 198 -19.88 6.09 -20.86
N GLN A 199 -19.07 6.69 -19.99
CA GLN A 199 -17.71 6.22 -19.68
C GLN A 199 -17.72 4.83 -19.05
N VAL A 200 -18.65 4.56 -18.15
CA VAL A 200 -18.78 3.25 -17.48
C VAL A 200 -19.22 2.18 -18.49
N LEU A 201 -20.20 2.49 -19.34
CA LEU A 201 -20.66 1.55 -20.37
C LEU A 201 -19.64 1.33 -21.50
N LYS A 202 -18.82 2.33 -21.81
CA LYS A 202 -17.68 2.20 -22.74
C LYS A 202 -16.51 1.42 -22.15
N ASN A 203 -16.54 1.10 -20.85
CA ASN A 203 -15.50 0.28 -20.25
C ASN A 203 -15.60 -1.15 -20.81
N PRO A 204 -14.54 -1.68 -21.46
CA PRO A 204 -14.58 -2.99 -22.10
C PRO A 204 -14.87 -4.13 -21.10
N ILE A 205 -14.52 -3.95 -19.82
CA ILE A 205 -14.82 -4.87 -18.73
C ILE A 205 -16.34 -4.97 -18.52
N VAL A 206 -17.01 -3.83 -18.33
CA VAL A 206 -18.47 -3.77 -18.10
C VAL A 206 -19.22 -4.31 -19.30
N PHE A 207 -18.81 -3.89 -20.50
CA PHE A 207 -19.43 -4.33 -21.74
C PHE A 207 -19.37 -5.85 -21.88
N MET A 208 -18.19 -6.47 -21.72
CA MET A 208 -18.07 -7.92 -21.84
C MET A 208 -18.77 -8.70 -20.73
N VAL A 209 -18.90 -8.14 -19.52
CA VAL A 209 -19.67 -8.76 -18.44
C VAL A 209 -21.16 -8.81 -18.80
N ILE A 210 -21.72 -7.70 -19.31
CA ILE A 210 -23.12 -7.65 -19.76
C ILE A 210 -23.33 -8.64 -20.91
N VAL A 211 -22.45 -8.65 -21.92
CA VAL A 211 -22.50 -9.59 -23.04
C VAL A 211 -22.38 -11.05 -22.58
N GLY A 212 -21.53 -11.32 -21.60
CA GLY A 212 -21.36 -12.65 -21.02
C GLY A 212 -22.61 -13.13 -20.28
N ILE A 213 -23.24 -12.28 -19.47
CA ILE A 213 -24.51 -12.59 -18.78
C ILE A 213 -25.63 -12.84 -19.81
N LEU A 214 -25.77 -11.99 -20.83
CA LEU A 214 -26.74 -12.20 -21.91
C LEU A 214 -26.50 -13.54 -22.61
N SER A 215 -25.24 -13.86 -22.91
CA SER A 215 -24.84 -15.10 -23.57
C SER A 215 -25.06 -16.33 -22.69
N HIS A 216 -24.91 -16.23 -21.36
CA HIS A 216 -25.26 -17.29 -20.42
C HIS A 216 -26.72 -17.75 -20.62
N PHE A 217 -27.66 -16.79 -20.64
CA PHE A 217 -29.08 -17.09 -20.83
C PHE A 217 -29.44 -17.53 -22.24
N LEU A 218 -28.72 -17.04 -23.27
CA LEU A 218 -28.96 -17.42 -24.66
C LEU A 218 -28.43 -18.82 -25.02
N PHE A 219 -27.29 -19.22 -24.45
CA PHE A 219 -26.59 -20.47 -24.80
C PHE A 219 -26.62 -21.52 -23.66
N GLY A 220 -27.44 -21.32 -22.64
CA GLY A 220 -27.60 -22.27 -21.53
C GLY A 220 -26.30 -22.49 -20.74
N GLY A 221 -25.55 -21.42 -20.49
CA GLY A 221 -24.33 -21.45 -19.68
C GLY A 221 -23.06 -21.96 -20.37
N HIS A 222 -23.09 -22.19 -21.69
CA HIS A 222 -21.95 -22.71 -22.44
C HIS A 222 -21.46 -21.70 -23.48
N VAL A 223 -20.15 -21.51 -23.58
CA VAL A 223 -19.56 -20.72 -24.67
C VAL A 223 -19.74 -21.49 -25.98
N PRO A 224 -20.27 -20.87 -27.05
CA PRO A 224 -20.44 -21.55 -28.34
C PRO A 224 -19.12 -22.16 -28.82
N VAL A 225 -19.15 -23.43 -29.28
CA VAL A 225 -17.95 -24.21 -29.63
C VAL A 225 -17.03 -23.49 -30.62
N LEU A 226 -17.60 -22.77 -31.60
CA LEU A 226 -16.83 -21.99 -32.58
C LEU A 226 -16.01 -20.86 -31.93
N LEU A 227 -16.49 -20.30 -30.83
CA LEU A 227 -15.88 -19.18 -30.13
C LEU A 227 -15.03 -19.62 -28.93
N GLY A 228 -15.24 -20.85 -28.43
CA GLY A 228 -14.59 -21.39 -27.23
C GLY A 228 -13.06 -21.32 -27.28
N GLU A 229 -12.44 -21.98 -28.26
CA GLU A 229 -10.97 -22.00 -28.41
C GLU A 229 -10.37 -20.59 -28.61
N PHE A 230 -11.08 -19.72 -29.34
CA PHE A 230 -10.66 -18.33 -29.55
C PHE A 230 -10.67 -17.53 -28.24
N VAL A 231 -11.76 -17.63 -27.47
CA VAL A 231 -11.89 -16.97 -26.17
C VAL A 231 -10.89 -17.54 -25.18
N ASP A 232 -10.66 -18.85 -25.19
CA ASP A 232 -9.70 -19.52 -24.32
C ASP A 232 -8.27 -19.07 -24.59
N GLY A 233 -7.87 -18.94 -25.85
CA GLY A 233 -6.56 -18.39 -26.22
C GLY A 233 -6.33 -16.98 -25.64
N LEU A 234 -7.33 -16.11 -25.72
CA LEU A 234 -7.25 -14.75 -25.15
C LEU A 234 -7.31 -14.75 -23.62
N ALA A 235 -8.25 -15.47 -23.03
CA ALA A 235 -8.47 -15.52 -21.59
C ALA A 235 -7.26 -16.10 -20.84
N ASN A 236 -6.70 -17.20 -21.35
CA ASN A 236 -5.55 -17.88 -20.71
C ASN A 236 -4.27 -17.03 -20.78
N SER A 237 -4.17 -16.10 -21.74
CA SER A 237 -3.04 -15.16 -21.80
C SER A 237 -3.05 -14.10 -20.70
N PHE A 238 -4.20 -13.87 -20.04
CA PHE A 238 -4.38 -12.75 -19.12
C PHE A 238 -3.47 -12.84 -17.89
N GLY A 239 -3.45 -13.97 -17.16
CA GLY A 239 -2.84 -14.05 -15.83
C GLY A 239 -1.38 -13.62 -15.82
N GLY A 240 -0.53 -14.32 -16.58
CA GLY A 240 0.89 -14.01 -16.68
C GLY A 240 1.16 -12.63 -17.32
N ALA A 241 0.43 -12.27 -18.39
CA ALA A 241 0.63 -10.98 -19.07
C ALA A 241 0.25 -9.79 -18.17
N ALA A 242 -0.81 -9.91 -17.38
CA ALA A 242 -1.26 -8.86 -16.46
C ALA A 242 -0.29 -8.68 -15.28
N LEU A 243 0.21 -9.76 -14.69
CA LEU A 243 1.23 -9.71 -13.63
C LEU A 243 2.55 -9.14 -14.13
N PHE A 244 2.98 -9.54 -15.33
CA PHE A 244 4.19 -9.01 -15.95
C PHE A 244 4.04 -7.52 -16.31
N TYR A 245 2.89 -7.13 -16.89
CA TYR A 245 2.53 -5.74 -17.13
C TYR A 245 2.47 -4.90 -15.85
N LEU A 246 1.95 -5.46 -14.76
CA LEU A 246 1.96 -4.81 -13.45
C LEU A 246 3.40 -4.51 -13.03
N GLY A 247 4.32 -5.49 -13.13
CA GLY A 247 5.74 -5.33 -12.85
C GLY A 247 6.40 -4.21 -13.66
N LEU A 248 6.15 -4.17 -14.97
CA LEU A 248 6.64 -3.11 -15.87
C LEU A 248 6.19 -1.71 -15.41
N ASN A 249 4.94 -1.57 -14.96
CA ASN A 249 4.40 -0.28 -14.49
C ASN A 249 4.96 0.16 -13.14
N MET A 250 5.58 -0.72 -12.36
CA MET A 250 6.17 -0.35 -11.07
C MET A 250 7.49 0.41 -11.22
N VAL A 251 8.15 0.30 -12.37
CA VAL A 251 9.46 0.91 -12.63
C VAL A 251 9.37 2.43 -12.50
N GLY A 252 10.29 3.01 -11.71
CA GLY A 252 10.40 4.45 -11.50
C GLY A 252 9.31 5.10 -10.64
N GLN A 253 8.22 4.39 -10.29
CA GLN A 253 7.11 5.00 -9.54
C GLN A 253 7.51 5.42 -8.13
N MET A 254 8.36 4.64 -7.45
CA MET A 254 8.90 5.00 -6.13
C MET A 254 9.75 6.27 -6.14
N GLY A 255 10.30 6.64 -7.29
CA GLY A 255 11.06 7.88 -7.45
C GLY A 255 10.20 9.14 -7.45
N LYS A 256 8.88 9.00 -7.63
CA LYS A 256 7.90 10.08 -7.62
C LYS A 256 7.34 10.38 -6.22
N LEU A 257 7.76 9.62 -5.21
CA LEU A 257 7.30 9.82 -3.85
C LEU A 257 7.84 11.16 -3.32
N THR A 258 6.96 12.06 -2.94
CA THR A 258 7.31 13.31 -2.28
C THR A 258 6.93 13.26 -0.81
N CYS A 259 7.54 14.14 -0.02
CA CYS A 259 7.27 14.24 1.42
C CYS A 259 5.78 14.50 1.73
N SER A 260 5.13 15.35 0.92
CA SER A 260 3.72 15.73 1.06
C SER A 260 2.75 14.57 0.79
N THR A 261 3.12 13.63 -0.08
CA THR A 261 2.27 12.47 -0.44
C THR A 261 2.21 11.38 0.63
N GLY A 262 3.15 11.36 1.58
CA GLY A 262 3.29 10.29 2.57
C GLY A 262 2.05 10.06 3.43
N VAL A 263 1.36 11.13 3.84
CA VAL A 263 0.16 11.02 4.69
C VAL A 263 -1.01 10.39 3.94
N SER A 264 -1.27 10.86 2.71
CA SER A 264 -2.32 10.28 1.86
C SER A 264 -2.06 8.81 1.60
N LEU A 265 -0.81 8.42 1.35
CA LEU A 265 -0.44 7.02 1.16
C LEU A 265 -0.66 6.17 2.41
N ILE A 266 -0.30 6.64 3.61
CA ILE A 266 -0.57 5.91 4.87
C ILE A 266 -2.07 5.67 5.01
N LEU A 267 -2.87 6.73 4.89
CA LEU A 267 -4.33 6.62 5.05
C LEU A 267 -4.95 5.67 4.03
N LEU A 268 -4.52 5.75 2.77
CA LEU A 268 -5.02 4.89 1.70
C LEU A 268 -4.63 3.43 1.88
N ILE A 269 -3.38 3.17 2.26
CA ILE A 269 -2.89 1.81 2.49
C ILE A 269 -3.55 1.21 3.73
N THR A 270 -3.73 1.98 4.80
CA THR A 270 -4.48 1.56 5.98
C THR A 270 -5.94 1.25 5.64
N ALA A 271 -6.61 2.14 4.88
CA ALA A 271 -7.98 1.88 4.44
C ALA A 271 -8.08 0.60 3.59
N LYS A 272 -7.10 0.39 2.69
CA LYS A 272 -7.12 -0.73 1.76
C LYS A 272 -6.69 -2.08 2.35
N LEU A 273 -5.64 -2.12 3.16
CA LEU A 273 -5.03 -3.36 3.64
C LEU A 273 -5.40 -3.72 5.09
N LEU A 274 -6.02 -2.81 5.84
CA LEU A 274 -6.46 -3.07 7.22
C LEU A 274 -7.97 -2.89 7.36
N VAL A 275 -8.52 -1.72 7.00
CA VAL A 275 -9.96 -1.43 7.20
C VAL A 275 -10.84 -2.28 6.28
N MET A 276 -10.48 -2.41 4.99
CA MET A 276 -11.25 -3.19 4.02
C MET A 276 -11.39 -4.68 4.39
N PRO A 277 -10.31 -5.44 4.71
CA PRO A 277 -10.42 -6.83 5.18
C PRO A 277 -11.39 -6.99 6.36
N LEU A 278 -11.29 -6.10 7.35
CA LEU A 278 -12.12 -6.16 8.55
C LEU A 278 -13.59 -5.92 8.22
N LEU A 279 -13.90 -4.85 7.47
CA LEU A 279 -15.27 -4.58 7.06
C LEU A 279 -15.84 -5.67 6.17
N CYS A 280 -15.04 -6.30 5.29
CA CYS A 280 -15.51 -7.43 4.49
C CYS A 280 -15.91 -8.61 5.38
N LYS A 281 -15.09 -8.95 6.37
CA LYS A 281 -15.37 -10.01 7.34
C LYS A 281 -16.61 -9.70 8.17
N ASP A 282 -16.63 -8.53 8.83
CA ASP A 282 -17.68 -8.12 9.75
C ASP A 282 -19.05 -8.03 9.04
N MET A 283 -19.09 -7.55 7.78
CA MET A 283 -20.34 -7.48 7.03
C MET A 283 -20.88 -8.87 6.68
N VAL A 284 -20.01 -9.84 6.36
CA VAL A 284 -20.44 -11.22 6.13
C VAL A 284 -20.98 -11.84 7.41
N GLU A 285 -20.28 -11.67 8.54
CA GLU A 285 -20.75 -12.17 9.83
C GLU A 285 -22.10 -11.54 10.23
N LEU A 286 -22.29 -10.25 9.97
CA LEU A 286 -23.53 -9.53 10.29
C LEU A 286 -24.72 -9.97 9.43
N LEU A 287 -24.52 -10.09 8.11
CA LEU A 287 -25.60 -10.36 7.15
C LEU A 287 -25.92 -11.86 7.02
N ASP A 288 -24.93 -12.73 7.25
CA ASP A 288 -25.11 -14.18 7.12
C ASP A 288 -25.49 -14.87 8.45
N ALA A 289 -25.47 -14.15 9.58
CA ALA A 289 -25.87 -14.64 10.90
C ALA A 289 -27.25 -15.33 10.96
N GLY A 290 -28.15 -15.04 10.01
CA GLY A 290 -29.49 -15.63 9.95
C GLY A 290 -29.59 -17.00 9.27
N ASN A 291 -28.57 -17.47 8.55
CA ASN A 291 -28.70 -18.57 7.57
C ASN A 291 -27.94 -19.84 7.98
N SER A 292 -28.22 -20.37 9.18
CA SER A 292 -27.48 -21.41 9.91
C SER A 292 -26.99 -22.66 9.13
N SER A 293 -25.68 -22.74 8.89
CA SER A 293 -24.87 -23.96 9.03
C SER A 293 -23.45 -23.55 9.45
N SER A 294 -23.11 -23.73 10.73
CA SER A 294 -21.97 -23.08 11.40
C SER A 294 -20.60 -23.29 10.74
N VAL A 295 -20.44 -24.34 9.93
CA VAL A 295 -19.17 -24.67 9.25
C VAL A 295 -18.95 -23.81 8.00
N ASN A 296 -20.00 -23.53 7.20
CA ASN A 296 -19.88 -22.72 5.99
C ASN A 296 -19.81 -21.21 6.27
N HIS A 297 -20.37 -20.76 7.41
CA HIS A 297 -20.31 -19.36 7.85
C HIS A 297 -18.89 -18.90 8.12
N SER A 298 -18.10 -19.74 8.79
CA SER A 298 -16.71 -19.41 9.11
C SER A 298 -15.85 -19.32 7.86
N SER A 299 -16.02 -20.21 6.88
CA SER A 299 -15.17 -20.21 5.68
C SER A 299 -15.48 -19.03 4.73
N LEU A 300 -16.73 -18.57 4.66
CA LEU A 300 -17.11 -17.40 3.88
C LEU A 300 -16.60 -16.09 4.48
N SER A 301 -16.64 -15.93 5.81
CA SER A 301 -16.09 -14.74 6.46
C SER A 301 -14.56 -14.70 6.40
N ASP A 302 -13.90 -15.85 6.51
CA ASP A 302 -12.45 -16.03 6.28
C ASP A 302 -12.06 -15.64 4.84
N TYR A 303 -12.86 -16.10 3.86
CA TYR A 303 -12.67 -15.70 2.47
C TYR A 303 -12.86 -14.19 2.27
N ALA A 304 -13.89 -13.61 2.86
CA ALA A 304 -14.16 -12.16 2.79
C ALA A 304 -13.00 -11.34 3.34
N PHE A 305 -12.41 -11.78 4.46
CA PHE A 305 -11.23 -11.16 5.04
C PHE A 305 -10.06 -11.17 4.05
N LEU A 306 -9.71 -12.34 3.50
CA LEU A 306 -8.62 -12.48 2.53
C LEU A 306 -8.86 -11.67 1.26
N TYR A 307 -10.10 -11.67 0.75
CA TYR A 307 -10.51 -10.87 -0.40
C TYR A 307 -10.22 -9.38 -0.19
N GLY A 308 -10.50 -8.86 1.01
CA GLY A 308 -10.25 -7.46 1.35
C GLY A 308 -8.75 -7.09 1.31
N VAL A 309 -7.85 -8.05 1.55
CA VAL A 309 -6.38 -7.84 1.59
C VAL A 309 -5.79 -7.66 0.19
N PHE A 310 -6.49 -8.07 -0.88
CA PHE A 310 -5.99 -7.92 -2.25
C PHE A 310 -5.61 -6.46 -2.53
N PRO A 311 -4.43 -6.19 -3.13
CA PRO A 311 -3.94 -4.83 -3.30
C PRO A 311 -4.76 -4.04 -4.31
N THR A 312 -4.52 -2.73 -4.41
CA THR A 312 -5.22 -1.88 -5.37
C THR A 312 -4.91 -2.28 -6.81
N ALA A 313 -5.92 -2.27 -7.69
CA ALA A 313 -5.72 -2.62 -9.10
C ALA A 313 -4.84 -1.60 -9.84
N PRO A 314 -3.98 -2.05 -10.78
CA PRO A 314 -3.25 -1.12 -11.65
C PRO A 314 -4.15 -0.27 -12.56
N SER A 315 -5.42 -0.65 -12.78
CA SER A 315 -6.39 0.16 -13.54
C SER A 315 -6.65 1.52 -12.89
N VAL A 316 -6.51 1.65 -11.57
CA VAL A 316 -6.68 2.94 -10.87
C VAL A 316 -5.62 3.96 -11.32
N ALA A 317 -4.40 3.52 -11.61
CA ALA A 317 -3.36 4.39 -12.18
C ALA A 317 -3.73 4.88 -13.59
N ILE A 318 -4.41 4.07 -14.40
CA ILE A 318 -4.90 4.47 -15.71
C ILE A 318 -5.95 5.58 -15.57
N TYR A 319 -6.84 5.49 -14.59
CA TYR A 319 -7.82 6.55 -14.32
C TYR A 319 -7.15 7.84 -13.85
N ALA A 320 -6.14 7.75 -12.98
CA ALA A 320 -5.36 8.91 -12.55
C ALA A 320 -4.65 9.61 -13.74
N VAL A 321 -4.13 8.83 -14.71
CA VAL A 321 -3.57 9.35 -15.98
C VAL A 321 -4.65 9.98 -16.84
N HIS A 322 -5.82 9.35 -16.98
CA HIS A 322 -6.91 9.87 -17.79
C HIS A 322 -7.39 11.25 -17.31
N TYR A 323 -7.51 11.43 -16.00
CA TYR A 323 -7.91 12.70 -15.39
C TYR A 323 -6.73 13.66 -15.14
N ASN A 324 -5.49 13.20 -15.35
CA ASN A 324 -4.25 13.90 -15.01
C ASN A 324 -4.23 14.45 -13.58
N MET A 325 -4.61 13.60 -12.61
CA MET A 325 -4.82 14.00 -11.21
C MET A 325 -4.23 12.95 -10.26
N GLU A 326 -3.54 13.40 -9.21
CA GLU A 326 -3.00 12.57 -8.12
C GLU A 326 -2.14 11.37 -8.57
N LEU A 327 -1.41 11.53 -9.69
CA LEU A 327 -0.59 10.49 -10.28
C LEU A 327 0.42 9.92 -9.29
N GLU A 328 1.17 10.79 -8.59
CA GLU A 328 2.23 10.39 -7.66
C GLU A 328 1.72 9.50 -6.53
N VAL A 329 0.57 9.87 -5.92
CA VAL A 329 -0.05 9.13 -4.82
C VAL A 329 -0.61 7.81 -5.33
N VAL A 330 -1.36 7.83 -6.43
CA VAL A 330 -2.04 6.63 -6.92
C VAL A 330 -1.04 5.59 -7.46
N THR A 331 -0.07 6.00 -8.26
CA THR A 331 0.91 5.05 -8.83
C THR A 331 1.82 4.49 -7.76
N SER A 332 2.36 5.34 -6.87
CA SER A 332 3.24 4.88 -5.81
C SER A 332 2.49 4.04 -4.79
N GLY A 333 1.29 4.47 -4.39
CA GLY A 333 0.43 3.73 -3.48
C GLY A 333 0.03 2.37 -4.00
N MET A 334 -0.27 2.23 -5.30
CA MET A 334 -0.60 0.96 -5.91
C MET A 334 0.58 -0.03 -5.79
N VAL A 335 1.80 0.43 -6.05
CA VAL A 335 3.01 -0.39 -5.90
C VAL A 335 3.26 -0.75 -4.43
N ILE A 336 3.20 0.21 -3.50
CA ILE A 336 3.39 -0.06 -2.07
C ILE A 336 2.33 -1.06 -1.58
N SER A 337 1.06 -0.86 -1.96
CA SER A 337 -0.03 -1.75 -1.56
C SER A 337 0.19 -3.18 -2.06
N THR A 338 0.72 -3.35 -3.27
CA THR A 338 1.01 -4.66 -3.85
C THR A 338 2.14 -5.38 -3.11
N PHE A 339 3.22 -4.68 -2.78
CA PHE A 339 4.30 -5.29 -1.99
C PHE A 339 3.88 -5.61 -0.56
N LEU A 340 3.04 -4.76 0.05
CA LEU A 340 2.62 -4.94 1.42
C LEU A 340 1.48 -5.96 1.57
N SER A 341 0.66 -6.16 0.54
CA SER A 341 -0.41 -7.17 0.57
C SER A 341 0.13 -8.59 0.67
N ALA A 342 1.27 -8.91 0.04
CA ALA A 342 1.84 -10.27 0.07
C ALA A 342 2.12 -10.79 1.49
N PRO A 343 2.94 -10.10 2.32
CA PRO A 343 3.21 -10.55 3.68
C PRO A 343 1.96 -10.47 4.56
N ILE A 344 1.12 -9.44 4.41
CA ILE A 344 -0.14 -9.32 5.18
C ILE A 344 -1.02 -10.54 4.89
N MET A 345 -1.24 -10.86 3.62
CA MET A 345 -2.07 -11.99 3.21
C MET A 345 -1.53 -13.34 3.65
N TYR A 346 -0.21 -13.54 3.60
CA TYR A 346 0.41 -14.77 4.09
C TYR A 346 0.18 -14.94 5.60
N VAL A 347 0.42 -13.88 6.38
CA VAL A 347 0.18 -13.89 7.82
C VAL A 347 -1.31 -14.03 8.13
N SER A 348 -2.18 -13.31 7.41
CA SER A 348 -3.63 -13.40 7.51
C SER A 348 -4.13 -14.82 7.27
N ALA A 349 -3.71 -15.47 6.19
CA ALA A 349 -4.13 -16.83 5.88
C ALA A 349 -3.69 -17.81 6.98
N TRP A 350 -2.45 -17.68 7.48
CA TRP A 350 -1.98 -18.44 8.63
C TRP A 350 -2.81 -18.19 9.90
N LEU A 351 -3.11 -16.93 10.23
CA LEU A 351 -3.92 -16.56 11.39
C LEU A 351 -5.32 -17.19 11.34
N LEU A 352 -5.93 -17.26 10.16
CA LEU A 352 -7.24 -17.89 9.99
C LEU A 352 -7.22 -19.42 10.16
N THR A 353 -6.03 -20.07 10.09
CA THR A 353 -5.91 -21.51 10.41
C THR A 353 -5.74 -21.82 11.89
N ILE A 354 -5.46 -20.81 12.72
CA ILE A 354 -5.24 -20.98 14.17
C ILE A 354 -6.38 -21.71 14.89
N PRO A 355 -7.67 -21.42 14.63
CA PRO A 355 -8.77 -22.15 15.30
C PRO A 355 -8.76 -23.66 15.05
N TRP A 356 -8.06 -24.12 14.02
CA TRP A 356 -7.98 -25.52 13.59
C TRP A 356 -6.70 -26.24 14.06
N MET A 357 -5.76 -25.52 14.67
CA MET A 357 -4.50 -26.09 15.19
C MET A 357 -4.61 -26.48 16.66
N GLU A 358 -4.00 -27.62 17.02
CA GLU A 358 -3.80 -28.01 18.41
C GLU A 358 -2.87 -27.00 19.11
N ALA A 359 -3.23 -26.53 20.32
CA ALA A 359 -2.57 -25.41 21.00
C ALA A 359 -1.05 -25.61 21.21
N THR A 360 -0.61 -26.85 21.46
CA THR A 360 0.81 -27.20 21.64
C THR A 360 1.60 -27.15 20.32
N SER A 361 0.98 -27.63 19.24
CA SER A 361 1.56 -27.56 17.89
C SER A 361 1.64 -26.11 17.41
N LEU A 362 0.60 -25.32 17.66
CA LEU A 362 0.56 -23.89 17.32
C LEU A 362 1.70 -23.11 17.99
N LEU A 363 1.91 -23.31 19.30
CA LEU A 363 2.99 -22.63 20.03
C LEU A 363 4.38 -23.01 19.50
N THR A 364 4.55 -24.26 19.06
CA THR A 364 5.82 -24.74 18.49
C THR A 364 6.06 -24.13 17.11
N GLU A 365 5.04 -24.12 16.24
CA GLU A 365 5.09 -23.50 14.92
C GLU A 365 5.33 -21.98 15.01
N LEU A 366 4.64 -21.27 15.90
CA LEU A 366 4.84 -19.83 16.12
C LEU A 366 6.28 -19.51 16.54
N GLN A 367 6.87 -20.34 17.41
CA GLN A 367 8.27 -20.18 17.83
C GLN A 367 9.25 -20.48 16.69
N ASP A 368 8.98 -21.50 15.88
CA ASP A 368 9.81 -21.86 14.73
C ASP A 368 9.74 -20.79 13.63
N VAL A 369 8.55 -20.29 13.30
CA VAL A 369 8.34 -19.19 12.37
C VAL A 369 9.01 -17.91 12.87
N SER A 370 8.81 -17.54 14.14
CA SER A 370 9.44 -16.35 14.73
C SER A 370 10.97 -16.44 14.74
N PHE A 371 11.51 -17.64 14.99
CA PHE A 371 12.95 -17.91 14.92
C PHE A 371 13.49 -17.77 13.50
N ASN A 372 12.82 -18.36 12.51
CA ASN A 372 13.20 -18.28 11.10
C ASN A 372 13.16 -16.84 10.58
N ILE A 373 12.08 -16.10 10.87
CA ILE A 373 11.94 -14.68 10.51
C ILE A 373 13.03 -13.84 11.19
N SER A 374 13.39 -14.15 12.44
CA SER A 374 14.46 -13.44 13.16
C SER A 374 15.83 -13.64 12.48
N ILE A 375 16.13 -14.84 11.97
CA ILE A 375 17.39 -15.10 11.24
C ILE A 375 17.45 -14.28 9.94
N VAL A 376 16.38 -14.33 9.14
CA VAL A 376 16.31 -13.59 7.87
C VAL A 376 16.43 -12.08 8.13
N SER A 377 15.73 -11.59 9.16
CA SER A 377 15.79 -10.19 9.58
C SER A 377 17.18 -9.80 10.05
N LEU A 378 17.90 -10.67 10.76
CA LEU A 378 19.25 -10.38 11.27
C LEU A 378 20.28 -10.22 10.14
N ILE A 379 20.15 -10.98 9.05
CA ILE A 379 21.00 -10.82 7.85
C ILE A 379 20.76 -9.45 7.22
N ALA A 380 19.48 -9.07 7.01
CA ALA A 380 19.12 -7.78 6.43
C ALA A 380 19.51 -6.60 7.34
N LEU A 381 19.30 -6.72 8.65
CA LEU A 381 19.67 -5.70 9.64
C LEU A 381 21.18 -5.56 9.78
N GLY A 382 21.92 -6.66 9.75
CA GLY A 382 23.38 -6.66 9.74
C GLY A 382 23.93 -5.91 8.52
N TRP A 383 23.38 -6.18 7.33
CA TRP A 383 23.76 -5.48 6.10
C TRP A 383 23.43 -3.98 6.18
N THR A 384 22.20 -3.62 6.57
CA THR A 384 21.76 -2.21 6.61
C THR A 384 22.52 -1.39 7.66
N LEU A 385 22.78 -1.96 8.85
CA LEU A 385 23.62 -1.32 9.87
C LEU A 385 25.06 -1.18 9.39
N ALA A 386 25.64 -2.20 8.73
CA ALA A 386 26.98 -2.10 8.17
C ALA A 386 27.07 -0.97 7.14
N VAL A 387 26.12 -0.86 6.21
CA VAL A 387 26.06 0.23 5.22
C VAL A 387 25.96 1.59 5.91
N MET A 388 25.13 1.74 6.94
CA MET A 388 24.99 3.02 7.65
C MET A 388 26.23 3.39 8.47
N LEU A 389 26.90 2.42 9.10
CA LEU A 389 28.15 2.64 9.82
C LEU A 389 29.30 3.01 8.86
N LEU A 390 29.44 2.27 7.75
CA LEU A 390 30.46 2.53 6.72
C LEU A 390 30.25 3.89 6.04
N SER A 391 29.01 4.29 5.79
CA SER A 391 28.70 5.59 5.19
C SER A 391 29.02 6.79 6.11
N LYS A 392 29.28 6.55 7.40
CA LYS A 392 29.46 7.58 8.46
C LYS A 392 28.30 8.59 8.58
N LYS A 393 27.16 8.33 7.92
CA LYS A 393 25.98 9.21 7.93
C LYS A 393 25.15 9.10 9.21
N PHE A 394 25.43 8.13 10.08
CA PHE A 394 24.70 7.89 11.34
C PHE A 394 24.68 9.07 12.32
N ARG A 395 25.58 10.04 12.18
CA ARG A 395 25.60 11.27 13.02
C ARG A 395 24.66 12.37 12.52
N ARG A 396 24.16 12.27 11.29
CA ARG A 396 23.25 13.26 10.70
C ARG A 396 21.80 12.85 10.94
N LEU A 397 20.93 13.82 11.12
CA LEU A 397 19.49 13.59 11.11
C LEU A 397 19.01 13.50 9.65
N PRO A 398 18.02 12.65 9.32
CA PRO A 398 17.27 11.73 10.20
C PRO A 398 17.96 10.37 10.43
N HIS A 399 19.10 10.09 9.78
CA HIS A 399 19.80 8.79 9.83
C HIS A 399 20.16 8.30 11.23
N MET A 400 20.44 9.22 12.16
CA MET A 400 20.71 8.88 13.56
C MET A 400 19.55 8.12 14.21
N PHE A 401 18.31 8.55 13.96
CA PHE A 401 17.11 7.90 14.49
C PHE A 401 16.85 6.57 13.79
N ALA A 402 17.00 6.52 12.47
CA ALA A 402 16.90 5.27 11.70
C ALA A 402 17.94 4.22 12.17
N THR A 403 19.16 4.65 12.51
CA THR A 403 20.21 3.74 13.02
C THR A 403 19.83 3.15 14.38
N ASN A 404 19.29 3.97 15.29
CA ASN A 404 18.81 3.47 16.59
C ASN A 404 17.61 2.53 16.42
N LEU A 405 16.71 2.82 15.48
CA LEU A 405 15.59 1.95 15.13
C LEU A 405 16.06 0.57 14.68
N PHE A 406 17.01 0.49 13.73
CA PHE A 406 17.53 -0.80 13.28
C PHE A 406 18.36 -1.50 14.35
N LEU A 407 19.05 -0.76 15.22
CA LEU A 407 19.74 -1.35 16.38
C LEU A 407 18.76 -1.97 17.37
N ALA A 408 17.65 -1.30 17.66
CA ALA A 408 16.56 -1.86 18.48
C ALA A 408 15.98 -3.11 17.85
N GLN A 409 15.70 -3.09 16.54
CA GLN A 409 15.20 -4.27 15.83
C GLN A 409 16.22 -5.43 15.81
N LEU A 410 17.51 -5.15 15.63
CA LEU A 410 18.57 -6.16 15.69
C LEU A 410 18.58 -6.83 17.06
N LEU A 411 18.47 -6.04 18.13
CA LEU A 411 18.43 -6.52 19.50
C LEU A 411 17.18 -7.37 19.76
N ALA A 412 16.03 -7.02 19.20
CA ALA A 412 14.81 -7.81 19.27
C ALA A 412 14.97 -9.18 18.60
N CYS A 413 15.55 -9.23 17.39
CA CYS A 413 15.82 -10.50 16.68
C CYS A 413 16.78 -11.40 17.46
N VAL A 414 17.87 -10.84 18.02
CA VAL A 414 18.81 -11.59 18.87
C VAL A 414 18.09 -12.11 20.13
N SER A 415 17.24 -11.29 20.74
CA SER A 415 16.48 -11.67 21.94
C SER A 415 15.49 -12.80 21.66
N MET A 416 14.81 -12.80 20.50
CA MET A 416 13.92 -13.90 20.09
C MET A 416 14.68 -15.22 19.89
N MET A 417 15.89 -15.17 19.32
CA MET A 417 16.73 -16.36 19.19
C MET A 417 17.18 -16.89 20.55
N LEU A 418 17.59 -16.00 21.46
CA LEU A 418 17.96 -16.37 22.83
C LEU A 418 16.75 -16.92 23.61
N TRP A 419 15.55 -16.42 23.37
CA TRP A 419 14.33 -16.87 24.04
C TRP A 419 14.13 -18.37 23.85
N LYS A 420 14.22 -18.84 22.59
CA LYS A 420 14.10 -20.26 22.24
C LYS A 420 15.14 -21.13 22.96
N ILE A 421 16.37 -20.64 23.13
CA ILE A 421 17.46 -21.37 23.81
C ILE A 421 17.20 -21.44 25.31
N PHE A 422 16.88 -20.32 25.95
CA PHE A 422 16.64 -20.27 27.39
C PHE A 422 15.32 -20.89 27.82
N LEU A 423 14.32 -20.96 26.93
CA LEU A 423 13.11 -21.73 27.14
C LEU A 423 13.44 -23.23 27.31
N LYS A 424 14.33 -23.77 26.47
CA LYS A 424 14.78 -25.16 26.54
C LYS A 424 15.62 -25.48 27.78
N GLN A 425 16.40 -24.51 28.28
CA GLN A 425 17.26 -24.70 29.45
C GLN A 425 16.52 -24.59 30.79
N GLY A 426 15.29 -24.06 30.82
CA GLY A 426 14.50 -23.91 32.06
C GLY A 426 15.07 -22.90 33.07
N ASN A 427 16.07 -22.09 32.69
CA ASN A 427 16.70 -21.12 33.58
C ASN A 427 15.81 -19.87 33.73
N THR A 428 15.23 -19.68 34.92
CA THR A 428 14.32 -18.56 35.22
C THR A 428 14.98 -17.19 35.08
N PHE A 429 16.25 -17.06 35.49
CA PHE A 429 17.00 -15.81 35.35
C PHE A 429 17.27 -15.48 33.87
N GLY A 430 17.65 -16.50 33.09
CA GLY A 430 17.85 -16.36 31.64
C GLY A 430 16.58 -15.95 30.91
N GLN A 431 15.43 -16.50 31.31
CA GLN A 431 14.12 -16.12 30.76
C GLN A 431 13.77 -14.65 31.08
N ILE A 432 13.93 -14.21 32.33
CA ILE A 432 13.64 -12.81 32.72
C ILE A 432 14.57 -11.84 31.98
N LEU A 433 15.86 -12.14 31.90
CA LEU A 433 16.82 -11.30 31.18
C LEU A 433 16.48 -11.19 29.69
N THR A 434 16.18 -12.32 29.07
CA THR A 434 15.84 -12.37 27.64
C THR A 434 14.50 -11.71 27.35
N PHE A 435 13.51 -11.87 28.23
CA PHE A 435 12.24 -11.14 28.16
C PHE A 435 12.45 -9.63 28.24
N THR A 436 13.27 -9.18 29.19
CA THR A 436 13.57 -7.76 29.39
C THR A 436 14.22 -7.17 28.15
N LEU A 437 15.18 -7.89 27.58
CA LEU A 437 15.88 -7.48 26.37
C LEU A 437 14.94 -7.46 25.16
N LEU A 438 14.08 -8.48 25.03
CA LEU A 438 13.11 -8.61 23.94
C LEU A 438 12.08 -7.49 23.96
N TYR A 439 11.35 -7.31 25.06
CA TYR A 439 10.30 -6.30 25.13
C TYR A 439 10.85 -4.89 25.26
N GLY A 440 12.00 -4.71 25.90
CA GLY A 440 12.69 -3.41 25.95
C GLY A 440 13.13 -2.96 24.56
N SER A 441 13.66 -3.87 23.75
CA SER A 441 14.05 -3.58 22.37
C SER A 441 12.85 -3.44 21.43
N LEU A 442 11.81 -4.26 21.57
CA LEU A 442 10.58 -4.16 20.78
C LEU A 442 9.86 -2.82 21.00
N TYR A 443 9.65 -2.43 22.26
CA TYR A 443 9.05 -1.13 22.60
C TYR A 443 9.96 0.03 22.18
N SER A 444 11.28 -0.14 22.20
CA SER A 444 12.23 0.84 21.64
C SER A 444 12.06 1.00 20.14
N THR A 445 11.93 -0.09 19.37
CA THR A 445 11.61 -0.02 17.94
C THR A 445 10.35 0.82 17.71
N PHE A 446 9.30 0.58 18.50
CA PHE A 446 8.02 1.30 18.42
C PHE A 446 8.19 2.80 18.66
N MET A 447 8.87 3.16 19.75
CA MET A 447 9.15 4.55 20.08
C MET A 447 10.00 5.25 19.00
N TRP A 448 10.99 4.56 18.45
CA TRP A 448 11.85 5.09 17.40
C TRP A 448 11.09 5.37 16.09
N THR A 449 10.02 4.62 15.77
CA THR A 449 9.20 4.92 14.57
C THR A 449 8.54 6.29 14.70
N GLY A 450 7.95 6.59 15.85
CA GLY A 450 7.30 7.88 16.15
C GLY A 450 8.31 9.02 16.21
N LEU A 451 9.46 8.79 16.85
CA LEU A 451 10.55 9.79 16.90
C LEU A 451 11.16 10.08 15.53
N LEU A 452 11.26 9.08 14.65
CA LEU A 452 11.74 9.26 13.28
C LEU A 452 10.80 10.18 12.50
N ALA A 453 9.49 9.94 12.56
CA ALA A 453 8.48 10.81 11.93
C ALA A 453 8.53 12.25 12.50
N PHE A 454 8.71 12.39 13.80
CA PHE A 454 8.88 13.68 14.46
C PHE A 454 10.15 14.42 13.96
N ALA A 455 11.29 13.73 13.84
CA ALA A 455 12.51 14.34 13.30
C ALA A 455 12.37 14.79 11.85
N LEU A 456 11.67 14.03 11.00
CA LEU A 456 11.41 14.43 9.62
C LEU A 456 10.59 15.73 9.56
N THR A 457 9.65 15.89 10.48
CA THR A 457 8.81 17.09 10.58
C THR A 457 9.63 18.31 10.98
N LEU A 458 10.52 18.16 11.96
CA LEU A 458 11.42 19.24 12.37
C LEU A 458 12.39 19.65 11.28
N LEU A 459 12.94 18.66 10.56
CA LEU A 459 13.83 18.92 9.43
C LEU A 459 13.10 19.64 8.29
N GLY A 460 11.86 19.24 8.00
CA GLY A 460 11.03 19.87 6.98
C GLY A 460 10.65 21.33 7.31
N ARG A 461 10.55 21.71 8.58
CA ARG A 461 10.24 23.10 8.99
C ARG A 461 11.47 24.01 9.08
N ASN A 462 12.66 23.51 8.74
CA ASN A 462 13.94 24.21 8.97
C ASN A 462 14.14 24.70 10.42
N GLU A 463 13.44 24.07 11.37
CA GLU A 463 13.58 24.41 12.77
C GLU A 463 14.83 23.70 13.31
N ASN A 464 15.85 24.47 13.65
CA ASN A 464 17.00 23.93 14.38
C ASN A 464 16.51 23.28 15.67
N LEU A 465 16.91 22.02 15.89
CA LEU A 465 16.66 21.32 17.14
C LEU A 465 17.19 22.13 18.33
N LYS A 466 16.29 22.79 19.06
CA LYS A 466 16.62 23.47 20.32
C LYS A 466 17.12 22.46 21.37
N VAL A 467 16.73 21.19 21.24
CA VAL A 467 17.08 20.10 22.15
C VAL A 467 18.18 19.23 21.54
N LYS A 468 19.24 18.96 22.32
CA LYS A 468 20.36 18.13 21.86
C LYS A 468 19.87 16.71 21.50
N PRO A 469 20.35 16.10 20.39
CA PRO A 469 19.94 14.77 19.94
C PRO A 469 20.09 13.65 20.99
N ILE A 470 21.00 13.80 21.97
CA ILE A 470 21.22 12.87 23.08
C ILE A 470 19.95 12.68 23.93
N PHE A 471 19.14 13.71 24.15
CA PHE A 471 17.91 13.58 24.94
C PHE A 471 16.90 12.65 24.27
N PHE A 472 16.80 12.67 22.94
CA PHE A 472 15.95 11.75 22.20
C PHE A 472 16.45 10.31 22.27
N ILE A 473 17.78 10.10 22.34
CA ILE A 473 18.37 8.76 22.53
C ILE A 473 18.03 8.22 23.92
N ILE A 474 18.20 9.04 24.96
CA ILE A 474 17.82 8.67 26.33
C ILE A 474 16.33 8.37 26.40
N PHE A 475 15.49 9.16 25.73
CA PHE A 475 14.05 8.93 25.70
C PHE A 475 13.66 7.66 24.95
N GLY A 476 14.19 7.45 23.74
CA GLY A 476 13.88 6.33 22.87
C GLY A 476 14.30 4.97 23.44
N TRP A 477 15.37 4.91 24.23
CA TRP A 477 15.78 3.69 24.94
C TRP A 477 15.28 3.61 26.38
N GLY A 478 15.29 4.74 27.11
CA GLY A 478 14.98 4.78 28.53
C GLY A 478 13.53 4.46 28.83
N VAL A 479 12.57 5.09 28.14
CA VAL A 479 11.13 4.90 28.41
C VAL A 479 10.70 3.43 28.20
N PRO A 480 11.03 2.77 27.08
CA PRO A 480 10.77 1.34 26.89
C PRO A 480 11.26 0.43 28.02
N PHE A 481 12.53 0.58 28.40
CA PHE A 481 13.12 -0.27 29.45
C PHE A 481 12.58 0.05 30.84
N LEU A 482 12.17 1.30 31.10
CA LEU A 482 11.46 1.66 32.33
C LEU A 482 10.07 1.03 32.41
N ILE A 483 9.32 1.01 31.30
CA ILE A 483 8.00 0.36 31.24
C ILE A 483 8.14 -1.14 31.51
N VAL A 484 9.12 -1.79 30.86
CA VAL A 484 9.40 -3.21 31.10
C VAL A 484 9.86 -3.44 32.53
N GLY A 485 10.70 -2.58 33.10
CA GLY A 485 11.09 -2.65 34.51
C GLY A 485 9.90 -2.54 35.48
N GLY A 486 8.94 -1.68 35.18
CA GLY A 486 7.66 -1.60 35.91
C GLY A 486 6.85 -2.89 35.80
N LEU A 487 6.80 -3.50 34.60
CA LEU A 487 6.14 -4.79 34.38
C LEU A 487 6.81 -5.92 35.18
N LEU A 488 8.14 -5.93 35.28
CA LEU A 488 8.86 -6.92 36.09
C LEU A 488 8.57 -6.79 37.60
N MET A 489 8.35 -5.56 38.09
CA MET A 489 8.10 -5.27 39.51
C MET A 489 6.65 -5.55 39.93
N VAL A 490 5.69 -5.22 39.06
CA VAL A 490 4.25 -5.29 39.36
C VAL A 490 3.60 -6.55 38.79
N GLY A 491 4.13 -7.08 37.70
CA GLY A 491 3.53 -8.17 36.94
C GLY A 491 3.59 -9.51 37.67
N GLN A 492 2.46 -10.22 37.68
CA GLN A 492 2.41 -11.61 38.11
C GLN A 492 2.88 -12.49 36.95
N ARG A 493 3.94 -13.26 37.19
CA ARG A 493 4.48 -14.20 36.22
C ARG A 493 3.52 -15.37 36.01
N MET A 494 3.16 -15.65 34.77
CA MET A 494 2.42 -16.86 34.41
C MET A 494 3.42 -18.00 34.17
N SER A 495 3.48 -18.99 35.08
CA SER A 495 4.49 -20.07 35.03
C SER A 495 4.28 -21.08 33.90
N ASP A 496 3.06 -21.19 33.39
CA ASP A 496 2.64 -22.31 32.53
C ASP A 496 2.60 -21.94 31.02
N ASN A 497 2.87 -20.68 30.67
CA ASN A 497 2.85 -20.20 29.29
C ASN A 497 4.26 -20.20 28.68
N LEU A 498 4.42 -20.97 27.59
CA LEU A 498 5.66 -21.09 26.81
C LEU A 498 5.90 -19.89 25.87
N ASP A 499 4.87 -19.06 25.65
CA ASP A 499 4.95 -17.91 24.76
C ASP A 499 5.48 -16.65 25.46
N SER A 500 6.41 -15.97 24.79
CA SER A 500 6.93 -14.67 25.21
C SER A 500 5.86 -13.58 25.22
N ALA A 501 4.83 -13.69 24.36
CA ALA A 501 3.75 -12.71 24.23
C ALA A 501 2.83 -12.58 25.46
N PHE A 502 2.78 -13.63 26.29
CA PHE A 502 1.86 -13.70 27.43
C PHE A 502 2.57 -13.96 28.77
N PHE A 503 3.88 -13.73 28.82
CA PHE A 503 4.70 -14.02 30.00
C PHE A 503 4.23 -13.29 31.28
N TYR A 504 3.72 -12.06 31.12
CA TYR A 504 3.07 -11.27 32.19
C TYR A 504 1.57 -11.02 31.94
N GLY A 505 0.95 -11.80 31.04
CA GLY A 505 -0.49 -11.76 30.76
C GLY A 505 -1.00 -10.38 30.33
N LYS A 506 -2.17 -9.98 30.86
CA LYS A 506 -2.88 -8.75 30.45
C LYS A 506 -2.07 -7.47 30.66
N GLY A 507 -1.25 -7.39 31.72
CA GLY A 507 -0.43 -6.20 31.98
C GLY A 507 0.54 -5.88 30.85
N GLN A 508 1.11 -6.93 30.23
CA GLN A 508 2.01 -6.81 29.08
C GLN A 508 1.29 -6.29 27.83
N ILE A 509 0.08 -6.79 27.57
CA ILE A 509 -0.74 -6.38 26.43
C ILE A 509 -1.09 -4.90 26.55
N VAL A 510 -1.56 -4.46 27.74
CA VAL A 510 -1.89 -3.06 28.00
C VAL A 510 -0.66 -2.18 27.79
N CYS A 511 0.52 -2.55 28.32
CA CYS A 511 1.75 -1.79 28.08
C CYS A 511 2.10 -1.71 26.59
N THR A 512 1.96 -2.82 25.85
CA THR A 512 2.24 -2.87 24.41
C THR A 512 1.32 -1.92 23.64
N VAL A 513 0.01 -2.02 23.88
CA VAL A 513 -1.01 -1.18 23.22
C VAL A 513 -0.79 0.30 23.53
N VAL A 514 -0.43 0.65 24.76
CA VAL A 514 -0.17 2.05 25.15
C VAL A 514 1.07 2.60 24.45
N VAL A 515 2.20 1.88 24.45
CA VAL A 515 3.42 2.32 23.77
C VAL A 515 3.20 2.44 22.26
N LEU A 516 2.51 1.46 21.68
CA LEU A 516 2.16 1.41 20.27
C LEU A 516 1.25 2.58 19.88
N GLY A 517 0.17 2.79 20.63
CA GLY A 517 -0.79 3.88 20.42
C GLY A 517 -0.12 5.26 20.51
N CYS A 518 0.70 5.50 21.54
CA CYS A 518 1.46 6.74 21.68
C CYS A 518 2.41 6.97 20.48
N SER A 519 3.08 5.92 20.01
CA SER A 519 4.01 6.00 18.87
C SER A 519 3.28 6.29 17.56
N ILE A 520 2.14 5.64 17.32
CA ILE A 520 1.27 5.88 16.17
C ILE A 520 0.72 7.31 16.20
N MET A 521 0.24 7.79 17.35
CA MET A 521 -0.25 9.16 17.48
C MET A 521 0.85 10.18 17.22
N LEU A 522 2.04 9.99 17.81
CA LEU A 522 3.18 10.87 17.58
C LEU A 522 3.59 10.87 16.09
N GLY A 523 3.69 9.69 15.47
CA GLY A 523 4.04 9.56 14.07
C GLY A 523 3.00 10.18 13.13
N GLY A 524 1.71 9.93 13.39
CA GLY A 524 0.60 10.47 12.61
C GLY A 524 0.50 11.99 12.68
N LEU A 525 0.57 12.57 13.89
CA LEU A 525 0.54 14.02 14.08
C LEU A 525 1.75 14.70 13.43
N SER A 526 2.93 14.09 13.55
CA SER A 526 4.17 14.60 12.95
C SER A 526 4.05 14.63 11.43
N LEU A 527 3.69 13.51 10.80
CA LEU A 527 3.54 13.43 9.35
C LEU A 527 2.43 14.36 8.82
N MET A 528 1.34 14.56 9.58
CA MET A 528 0.31 15.53 9.22
C MET A 528 0.81 16.98 9.28
N GLY A 529 1.71 17.30 10.22
CA GLY A 529 2.39 18.58 10.25
C GLY A 529 3.33 18.78 9.05
N LEU A 530 4.04 17.71 8.66
CA LEU A 530 4.97 17.71 7.54
C LEU A 530 4.25 17.88 6.19
N SER A 531 3.10 17.21 5.99
CA SER A 531 2.32 17.35 4.76
C SER A 531 1.74 18.76 4.60
N ARG A 532 1.26 19.37 5.69
CA ARG A 532 0.76 20.76 5.68
C ARG A 532 1.87 21.76 5.37
N GLY A 533 3.03 21.63 6.01
CA GLY A 533 4.17 22.53 5.79
C GLY A 533 4.67 22.52 4.35
N ALA A 534 4.84 21.32 3.76
CA ALA A 534 5.26 21.19 2.36
C ALA A 534 4.25 21.82 1.38
N GLN A 535 2.96 21.75 1.71
CA GLN A 535 1.89 22.32 0.90
C GLN A 535 1.81 23.85 0.99
N GLU A 536 2.09 24.41 2.17
CA GLU A 536 2.23 25.86 2.34
C GLU A 536 3.42 26.40 1.54
N GLU A 537 4.59 25.74 1.57
CA GLU A 537 5.75 26.14 0.78
C GLU A 537 5.48 26.13 -0.74
N GLN A 538 4.76 25.13 -1.24
CA GLN A 538 4.35 25.08 -2.66
C GLN A 538 3.42 26.26 -3.03
N ASN A 539 2.47 26.61 -2.15
CA ASN A 539 1.60 27.77 -2.37
C ASN A 539 2.36 29.09 -2.35
N TYR A 540 3.35 29.25 -1.46
CA TYR A 540 4.21 30.43 -1.44
C TYR A 540 5.06 30.54 -2.71
N GLN A 541 5.63 29.43 -3.21
CA GLN A 541 6.39 29.42 -4.46
C GLN A 541 5.52 29.76 -5.68
N ALA A 542 4.27 29.27 -5.73
CA ALA A 542 3.33 29.63 -6.79
C ALA A 542 2.95 31.12 -6.76
N LEU A 543 2.80 31.70 -5.56
CA LEU A 543 2.57 33.14 -5.39
C LEU A 543 3.79 33.97 -5.81
N ASP A 544 5.01 33.51 -5.50
CA ASP A 544 6.25 34.18 -5.92
C ASP A 544 6.48 34.10 -7.44
N GLN A 545 6.18 32.95 -8.07
CA GLN A 545 6.21 32.84 -9.53
C GLN A 545 5.19 33.78 -10.19
N ASN A 546 3.97 33.82 -9.65
CA ASN A 546 2.91 34.69 -10.17
C ASN A 546 3.21 36.18 -9.97
N SER A 547 3.92 36.56 -8.89
CA SER A 547 4.33 37.94 -8.64
C SER A 547 5.47 38.41 -9.56
N MET A 548 6.38 37.50 -9.93
CA MET A 548 7.44 37.78 -10.91
C MET A 548 6.92 37.86 -12.36
N THR A 549 5.87 37.11 -12.71
CA THR A 549 5.19 37.28 -14.01
C THR A 549 4.30 38.52 -14.06
N GLY A 550 3.73 38.95 -12.93
CA GLY A 550 2.89 40.15 -12.87
C GLY A 550 3.65 41.49 -12.94
N THR A 551 4.99 41.47 -12.80
CA THR A 551 5.83 42.68 -12.82
C THR A 551 6.43 42.98 -14.19
N THR A 552 6.24 42.12 -15.20
CA THR A 552 6.73 42.34 -16.57
C THR A 552 5.68 42.90 -17.54
N GLU A 553 4.42 43.06 -17.13
CA GLU A 553 3.35 43.61 -17.97
C GLU A 553 3.08 45.11 -17.77
N ASP A 554 3.80 45.80 -16.86
CA ASP A 554 3.49 47.18 -16.45
C ASP A 554 4.58 48.22 -16.82
N GLU A 555 5.27 48.03 -17.95
CA GLU A 555 5.98 49.12 -18.64
C GLU A 555 5.23 49.56 -19.90
N ARG A 556 4.42 50.61 -19.76
CA ARG A 556 3.88 51.39 -20.89
C ARG A 556 4.99 52.20 -21.57
N GLN A 557 5.10 52.12 -22.89
CA GLN A 557 5.40 53.24 -23.80
C GLN A 557 4.84 52.96 -25.24
N PRO A 558 4.66 53.97 -26.11
CA PRO A 558 3.43 54.19 -26.88
C PRO A 558 3.43 53.75 -28.36
N GLN A 559 2.22 53.49 -28.86
CA GLN A 559 1.68 53.55 -30.23
C GLN A 559 2.62 53.45 -31.44
N THR A 560 2.33 52.50 -32.35
CA THR A 560 2.12 52.82 -33.78
C THR A 560 1.08 51.86 -34.38
N GLU A 561 0.01 52.43 -34.95
CA GLU A 561 -1.00 51.73 -35.75
C GLU A 561 -0.40 51.28 -37.10
N ASN A 562 -0.71 50.07 -37.54
CA ASN A 562 -1.25 49.83 -38.90
C ASN A 562 -1.78 48.41 -39.08
N GLN A 563 -2.97 48.35 -39.68
CA GLN A 563 -3.73 47.16 -40.10
C GLN A 563 -3.09 46.47 -41.33
N HIS A 564 -3.06 45.13 -41.37
CA HIS A 564 -3.68 44.31 -42.43
C HIS A 564 -3.52 42.79 -42.21
N SER A 565 -4.67 42.08 -42.24
CA SER A 565 -4.96 40.83 -42.97
C SER A 565 -4.15 39.54 -42.79
N SER A 566 -4.83 38.56 -42.17
CA SER A 566 -5.14 37.19 -42.65
C SER A 566 -4.05 36.11 -42.81
N GLU A 567 -4.42 34.93 -42.27
CA GLU A 567 -4.01 33.55 -42.62
C GLU A 567 -2.57 33.10 -42.30
N LEU A 568 -2.43 32.16 -41.35
CA LEU A 568 -2.21 30.73 -41.62
C LEU A 568 -1.79 30.00 -40.31
N GLU A 569 -2.22 28.75 -40.21
CA GLU A 569 -1.87 27.69 -39.26
C GLU A 569 -0.52 27.82 -38.53
N GLN A 570 -0.53 27.62 -37.21
CA GLN A 570 0.68 27.19 -36.48
C GLN A 570 0.37 26.07 -35.49
N THR A 571 0.69 24.86 -35.95
CA THR A 571 1.17 23.74 -35.14
C THR A 571 2.29 24.21 -34.21
N TYR A 572 2.13 24.06 -32.90
CA TYR A 572 3.25 24.12 -31.96
C TYR A 572 3.45 22.76 -31.31
N SER A 573 4.37 22.02 -31.91
CA SER A 573 5.25 21.06 -31.25
C SER A 573 6.46 21.81 -30.68
N SER A 574 6.71 21.71 -29.38
CA SER A 574 8.01 22.05 -28.78
C SER A 574 8.17 21.26 -27.49
N LEU A 575 9.02 20.23 -27.50
CA LEU A 575 10.43 20.29 -27.08
C LEU A 575 10.56 20.33 -25.55
N ASN A 576 10.84 19.18 -24.96
CA ASN A 576 11.76 19.08 -23.84
C ASN A 576 12.68 17.89 -24.09
N THR A 577 13.89 18.23 -24.51
CA THR A 577 15.01 17.34 -24.83
C THR A 577 15.64 16.88 -23.52
N ASP A 578 15.62 15.57 -23.28
CA ASP A 578 16.48 14.92 -22.30
C ASP A 578 17.95 15.10 -22.69
N VAL A 579 18.74 15.73 -21.82
CA VAL A 579 20.20 15.77 -21.96
C VAL A 579 20.79 14.54 -21.28
N CYS A 580 21.18 13.57 -22.10
CA CYS A 580 21.99 12.42 -21.73
C CYS A 580 23.49 12.81 -21.85
N CYS A 581 24.23 12.80 -20.74
CA CYS A 581 25.67 13.03 -20.76
C CYS A 581 26.40 11.74 -21.18
N SER A 582 26.92 11.72 -22.40
CA SER A 582 27.95 10.78 -22.86
C SER A 582 29.26 11.55 -23.01
N GLU A 583 30.33 11.11 -22.34
CA GLU A 583 31.68 11.67 -22.46
C GLU A 583 32.34 11.30 -23.79
N PRO A 584 33.16 12.19 -24.37
CA PRO A 584 34.33 11.77 -25.13
C PRO A 584 35.65 12.36 -24.61
N MET A 585 36.73 11.59 -24.80
CA MET A 585 38.14 11.88 -24.48
C MET A 585 38.68 13.21 -25.02
N PRO A 586 39.81 13.73 -24.48
CA PRO A 586 40.35 15.03 -24.86
C PRO A 586 41.40 14.93 -25.97
N ASP A 587 41.32 15.83 -26.97
CA ASP A 587 42.47 16.18 -27.81
C ASP A 587 42.50 17.69 -28.13
N MET A 588 43.61 18.30 -27.70
CA MET A 588 44.44 19.34 -28.34
C MET A 588 43.83 20.65 -28.93
N ILE A 589 44.08 21.75 -28.20
CA ILE A 589 44.53 23.12 -28.60
C ILE A 589 44.21 23.61 -30.03
N VAL A 590 43.42 24.71 -30.16
CA VAL A 590 43.79 26.00 -30.81
C VAL A 590 42.75 27.06 -30.38
N GLY A 591 43.22 28.24 -29.99
CA GLY A 591 42.41 29.31 -29.42
C GLY A 591 41.64 30.16 -30.43
N HIS A 592 40.53 30.73 -29.96
CA HIS A 592 40.00 32.00 -30.43
C HIS A 592 39.36 32.73 -29.25
N LEU A 593 39.84 33.93 -28.98
CA LEU A 593 39.24 34.91 -28.09
C LEU A 593 37.86 35.28 -28.63
N ASN A 594 36.81 34.99 -27.87
CA ASN A 594 35.53 35.67 -27.95
C ASN A 594 34.97 35.82 -26.53
N ASP A 595 34.70 37.07 -26.16
CA ASP A 595 34.06 37.47 -24.90
C ASP A 595 32.68 36.83 -24.77
N THR A 596 32.59 35.69 -24.08
CA THR A 596 31.35 35.22 -23.47
C THR A 596 31.24 35.80 -22.06
N PRO A 597 30.08 36.34 -21.63
CA PRO A 597 29.90 36.74 -20.25
C PRO A 597 30.07 35.50 -19.37
N VAL A 598 31.03 35.56 -18.46
CA VAL A 598 31.22 34.55 -17.42
C VAL A 598 29.86 34.39 -16.70
N PRO A 599 29.30 33.16 -16.59
CA PRO A 599 28.11 32.98 -15.78
C PRO A 599 28.45 33.45 -14.37
N SER A 600 27.70 34.42 -13.87
CA SER A 600 27.94 35.00 -12.55
C SER A 600 27.99 33.89 -11.51
N ALA A 601 28.84 34.03 -10.49
CA ALA A 601 28.96 33.04 -9.40
C ALA A 601 27.61 32.72 -8.73
N GLU A 602 26.62 33.61 -8.86
CA GLU A 602 25.23 33.39 -8.46
C GLU A 602 24.52 32.25 -9.22
N VAL A 603 24.79 32.05 -10.51
CA VAL A 603 24.16 30.97 -11.30
C VAL A 603 24.71 29.61 -10.88
N PHE A 604 26.04 29.51 -10.71
CA PHE A 604 26.69 28.29 -10.19
C PHE A 604 26.29 27.98 -8.74
N LEU A 605 26.15 28.99 -7.88
CA LEU A 605 25.64 28.81 -6.52
C LEU A 605 24.15 28.41 -6.53
N ARG A 606 23.34 28.96 -7.44
CA ARG A 606 21.94 28.56 -7.60
C ARG A 606 21.82 27.11 -8.08
N GLU A 607 22.58 26.69 -9.09
CA GLU A 607 22.59 25.30 -9.58
C GLU A 607 23.15 24.31 -8.55
N ALA A 608 24.20 24.66 -7.81
CA ALA A 608 24.70 23.83 -6.71
C ALA A 608 23.68 23.74 -5.57
N SER A 609 22.99 24.84 -5.24
CA SER A 609 21.94 24.86 -4.22
C SER A 609 20.68 24.08 -4.62
N SER A 610 20.29 24.12 -5.90
CA SER A 610 19.15 23.37 -6.43
C SER A 610 19.46 21.87 -6.48
N SER A 611 20.66 21.48 -6.92
CA SER A 611 21.10 20.08 -6.88
C SER A 611 21.15 19.52 -5.46
N THR A 612 21.57 20.33 -4.49
CA THR A 612 21.64 19.91 -3.07
C THR A 612 20.24 19.75 -2.47
N ARG A 613 19.31 20.68 -2.75
CA ARG A 613 17.90 20.59 -2.32
C ARG A 613 17.20 19.36 -2.89
N VAL A 614 17.37 19.07 -4.18
CA VAL A 614 16.76 17.89 -4.83
C VAL A 614 17.26 16.59 -4.19
N GLN A 615 18.54 16.53 -3.80
CA GLN A 615 19.10 15.36 -3.13
C GLN A 615 18.61 15.21 -1.68
N GLU A 616 18.40 16.31 -0.96
CA GLU A 616 17.79 16.31 0.38
C GLU A 616 16.31 15.90 0.34
N GLU A 617 15.52 16.39 -0.61
CA GLU A 617 14.12 16.00 -0.78
C GLU A 617 13.98 14.50 -1.09
N ARG A 618 14.80 13.96 -1.99
CA ARG A 618 14.84 12.50 -2.27
C ARG A 618 15.21 11.69 -1.03
N GLN A 619 16.10 12.22 -0.19
CA GLN A 619 16.49 11.56 1.04
C GLN A 619 15.34 11.56 2.07
N ILE A 620 14.63 12.67 2.20
CA ILE A 620 13.47 12.79 3.10
C ILE A 620 12.35 11.83 2.63
N ALA A 621 12.04 11.80 1.34
CA ALA A 621 11.03 10.90 0.77
C ALA A 621 11.27 9.43 1.09
N ARG A 622 12.54 8.96 1.06
CA ARG A 622 12.89 7.58 1.44
C ARG A 622 12.63 7.29 2.92
N HIS A 623 12.85 8.26 3.80
CA HIS A 623 12.55 8.08 5.23
C HIS A 623 11.05 8.19 5.51
N VAL A 624 10.32 9.00 4.74
CA VAL A 624 8.85 9.03 4.78
C VAL A 624 8.28 7.67 4.36
N LEU A 625 8.82 7.04 3.31
CA LEU A 625 8.45 5.68 2.92
C LEU A 625 8.71 4.66 4.04
N LEU A 626 9.88 4.74 4.68
CA LEU A 626 10.21 3.89 5.82
C LEU A 626 9.22 4.09 6.99
N CYS A 627 8.92 5.35 7.35
CA CYS A 627 7.92 5.67 8.36
C CYS A 627 6.54 5.14 7.99
N LEU A 628 6.13 5.26 6.74
CA LEU A 628 4.86 4.74 6.25
C LEU A 628 4.77 3.23 6.45
N LEU A 629 5.78 2.48 5.99
CA LEU A 629 5.82 1.02 6.13
C LEU A 629 5.78 0.60 7.61
N LEU A 630 6.53 1.30 8.45
CA LEU A 630 6.55 1.06 9.89
C LEU A 630 5.19 1.34 10.53
N ILE A 631 4.56 2.49 10.25
CA ILE A 631 3.27 2.88 10.82
C ILE A 631 2.17 1.90 10.39
N VAL A 632 2.13 1.48 9.12
CA VAL A 632 1.16 0.47 8.67
C VAL A 632 1.39 -0.86 9.38
N SER A 633 2.65 -1.28 9.55
CA SER A 633 2.97 -2.48 10.35
C SER A 633 2.55 -2.32 11.82
N MET A 634 2.73 -1.14 12.42
CA MET A 634 2.30 -0.86 13.79
C MET A 634 0.77 -0.93 13.93
N LEU A 635 0.04 -0.37 12.96
CA LEU A 635 -1.41 -0.42 12.91
C LEU A 635 -1.91 -1.86 12.78
N ALA A 636 -1.27 -2.67 11.93
CA ALA A 636 -1.59 -4.09 11.81
C ALA A 636 -1.43 -4.83 13.15
N VAL A 637 -0.32 -4.62 13.86
CA VAL A 637 -0.07 -5.20 15.20
C VAL A 637 -1.09 -4.71 16.22
N CYS A 638 -1.48 -3.44 16.16
CA CYS A 638 -2.50 -2.87 17.06
C CYS A 638 -3.87 -3.50 16.81
N SER A 639 -4.29 -3.61 15.55
CA SER A 639 -5.54 -4.26 15.15
C SER A 639 -5.60 -5.71 15.61
N LEU A 640 -4.49 -6.46 15.47
CA LEU A 640 -4.39 -7.83 15.98
C LEU A 640 -4.63 -7.86 17.50
N HIS A 641 -3.95 -7.03 18.28
CA HIS A 641 -4.14 -7.02 19.73
C HIS A 641 -5.56 -6.68 20.19
N ILE A 642 -6.26 -5.78 19.47
CA ILE A 642 -7.64 -5.38 19.81
C ILE A 642 -8.63 -6.51 19.50
N GLN A 643 -8.39 -7.30 18.46
CA GLN A 643 -9.35 -8.30 17.99
C GLN A 643 -9.24 -9.65 18.71
N PHE A 644 -8.16 -9.85 19.46
CA PHE A 644 -7.96 -11.02 20.32
C PHE A 644 -8.31 -10.73 21.80
N GLU A 645 -8.81 -9.54 22.17
CA GLU A 645 -9.54 -9.34 23.44
C GLU A 645 -11.03 -9.64 23.30
#